data_AF-A0A395HEV0-F1
#
_entry.id   AF-A0A395HEV0-F1
#
_cell.length_a   1.000
_cell.length_b   1.000
_cell.length_c   1.000
_cell.angle_alpha   90.00
_cell.angle_beta   90.00
_cell.angle_gamma   90.00
#
_symmetry.space_group_name_H-M   'P 1'
#
loop_
_entity.id
_entity.type
_entity.pdbx_description
1 polymer ?
#
loop_
_entity_poly.entity_id
_entity_poly.type
_entity_poly.pdbx_seq_one_letter_code
_entity_poly.pdbx_strand_id
1 'polypeptide(L)'
;MEASHLQPIRPSNGLPDHFPDTVQEADLAAPAGPRTIALGLTRGYASDWQVPDALRELYQNWCDAILQIHPQISLMDFQPKHSITGDQSEITYVVNCPASGSVAAGHSSVLGYIRFNVIHGRIEFATLGTTLHEDCLELGHSTKKGNDSRLAGGHGEGLKLAALVLSRQNHYIKISTNGCHWTFNFNGRNKTNFYCRIAPSKAKRETLPVDAGAEPPRLSTNIWNDVCVTIERGTKGQRLSFADFRAWVDCTVDLHPSLNRIRTAKGDLLLNPEYQDHVFLKGIRVSQRSLDPQPFRCGYVLVHGSVDRDRQRLVNPIQARECIHSIWQEAINEDEAQVLPRYLELFLTHPLPADVQGAKHQVTDVTARKLWGLLQRDARGGNIFYCRQSRLHAESLLIRSDLNKEPRALPDILWDILHKHGLLWGPVEELRHRLQFSEAVEVPQTAEAQGVAQTLRGLLALHASTARTQVVFVRSQAQVVDVAYRLDSDLLYIHERWLQTPSGEASGKSFTDEGALVGLQNAEEVYQRAITIIHSSITKGAFFPDAAVRNMMRKAHQKLREMPRLIRLQQTVDGPTVFFTTGHGLDFVELCGTQIHYLVTLHRAKCPITGGLLYNLGQDTCQCPRQVIPLSTRKAVFPGLGGGSWTPVVCKAKDFDERNAGSGGPSYLQGENGALIGT
;
A
#
# COMPACT_ATOMS: atom_id res chain seq x y z
N MET A 1 38.42 -17.42 48.01
CA MET A 1 37.46 -16.50 48.66
C MET A 1 36.58 -15.96 47.54
N GLU A 2 35.31 -16.23 47.37
CA GLU A 2 34.30 -17.04 48.07
C GLU A 2 33.32 -17.46 46.98
N ALA A 3 32.84 -18.70 47.05
CA ALA A 3 32.09 -19.36 46.00
C ALA A 3 30.58 -19.33 46.29
N SER A 4 29.81 -19.08 45.22
CA SER A 4 28.51 -19.67 44.88
C SER A 4 27.70 -20.43 45.95
N HIS A 5 26.47 -19.97 46.20
CA HIS A 5 25.36 -20.83 46.61
C HIS A 5 24.04 -20.39 45.94
N LEU A 6 23.83 -20.86 44.71
CA LEU A 6 22.50 -21.10 44.15
C LEU A 6 22.11 -22.53 44.53
N GLN A 7 21.05 -22.70 45.32
CA GLN A 7 20.48 -24.02 45.58
C GLN A 7 19.43 -24.39 44.51
N PRO A 8 19.31 -25.68 44.14
CA PRO A 8 18.45 -26.16 43.08
C PRO A 8 17.03 -26.45 43.59
N ILE A 9 16.02 -25.90 42.92
CA ILE A 9 14.61 -26.26 43.13
C ILE A 9 14.41 -27.66 42.53
N ARG A 10 14.21 -28.66 43.40
CA ARG A 10 13.76 -30.01 43.03
C ARG A 10 12.26 -29.97 42.67
N PRO A 11 11.81 -30.76 41.68
CA PRO A 11 10.39 -30.92 41.38
C PRO A 11 9.76 -31.84 42.42
N SER A 12 8.90 -31.30 43.28
CA SER A 12 8.02 -32.11 44.12
C SER A 12 6.80 -32.52 43.30
N ASN A 13 6.85 -33.73 42.75
CA ASN A 13 5.68 -34.49 42.38
C ASN A 13 4.83 -34.70 43.64
N GLY A 14 3.61 -34.16 43.60
CA GLY A 14 2.60 -34.32 44.63
C GLY A 14 1.27 -33.83 44.07
N LEU A 15 0.62 -34.68 43.28
CA LEU A 15 -0.81 -34.58 42.98
C LEU A 15 -1.59 -34.40 44.28
N PRO A 16 -2.55 -33.47 44.34
CA PRO A 16 -3.82 -33.72 44.95
C PRO A 16 -4.81 -34.05 43.83
N ASP A 17 -4.96 -35.35 43.58
CA ASP A 17 -6.20 -35.91 43.05
C ASP A 17 -7.31 -35.57 44.05
N HIS A 18 -8.09 -34.53 43.76
CA HIS A 18 -9.53 -34.52 43.99
C HIS A 18 -10.12 -33.24 43.39
N PHE A 19 -10.79 -33.43 42.25
CA PHE A 19 -11.90 -32.60 41.83
C PHE A 19 -12.92 -32.49 42.99
N PRO A 20 -13.36 -31.28 43.38
CA PRO A 20 -14.73 -31.14 43.80
C PRO A 20 -15.56 -31.04 42.51
N ASP A 21 -15.87 -32.20 41.93
CA ASP A 21 -17.06 -32.38 41.12
C ASP A 21 -18.25 -32.22 42.06
N THR A 22 -18.60 -30.98 42.35
CA THR A 22 -19.92 -30.53 42.79
C THR A 22 -19.81 -29.02 42.82
N VAL A 23 -20.35 -28.36 41.80
CA VAL A 23 -21.03 -27.09 42.03
C VAL A 23 -22.03 -27.43 43.12
N GLN A 24 -21.71 -27.11 44.38
CA GLN A 24 -22.68 -27.12 45.44
C GLN A 24 -23.86 -26.32 44.90
N GLU A 25 -25.00 -27.00 44.75
CA GLU A 25 -26.31 -26.38 44.75
C GLU A 25 -26.33 -25.49 46.00
N ALA A 26 -25.88 -24.25 45.84
CA ALA A 26 -26.22 -23.20 46.77
C ALA A 26 -27.74 -23.12 46.65
N ASP A 27 -28.41 -23.58 47.70
CA ASP A 27 -29.82 -23.31 47.96
C ASP A 27 -30.09 -21.83 47.69
N LEU A 28 -30.52 -21.50 46.47
CA LEU A 28 -31.01 -20.18 46.09
C LEU A 28 -32.40 -20.05 46.70
N ALA A 29 -32.43 -19.88 48.02
CA ALA A 29 -33.59 -19.44 48.74
C ALA A 29 -34.03 -18.09 48.15
N ALA A 30 -35.31 -17.98 47.78
CA ALA A 30 -35.89 -16.76 47.27
C ALA A 30 -35.58 -15.58 48.23
N PRO A 31 -35.25 -14.38 47.72
CA PRO A 31 -34.85 -13.29 48.58
C PRO A 31 -35.93 -12.92 49.59
N ALA A 32 -35.47 -12.68 50.83
CA ALA A 32 -36.28 -12.28 51.97
C ALA A 32 -36.85 -10.86 51.77
N GLY A 33 -37.99 -10.77 51.08
CA GLY A 33 -38.79 -9.54 50.94
C GLY A 33 -38.26 -8.50 49.93
N PRO A 34 -39.02 -7.42 49.68
CA PRO A 34 -38.64 -6.39 48.72
C PRO A 34 -37.51 -5.50 49.27
N ARG A 35 -36.47 -5.26 48.47
CA ARG A 35 -35.34 -4.37 48.79
C ARG A 35 -35.20 -3.23 47.79
N THR A 36 -34.53 -2.15 48.19
CA THR A 36 -34.27 -0.97 47.33
C THR A 36 -32.79 -0.61 47.36
N ILE A 37 -32.19 -0.46 46.19
CA ILE A 37 -30.77 -0.16 45.98
C ILE A 37 -30.65 1.23 45.36
N ALA A 38 -29.84 2.10 45.97
CA ALA A 38 -29.51 3.40 45.40
C ALA A 38 -28.47 3.25 44.30
N LEU A 39 -28.69 3.84 43.13
CA LEU A 39 -27.80 3.67 41.97
C LEU A 39 -26.75 4.78 41.81
N GLY A 40 -26.73 5.77 42.71
CA GLY A 40 -25.78 6.89 42.65
C GLY A 40 -26.00 7.87 41.48
N LEU A 41 -27.09 7.72 40.73
CA LEU A 41 -27.43 8.56 39.58
C LEU A 41 -28.58 9.51 39.91
N THR A 42 -28.56 10.69 39.30
CA THR A 42 -29.64 11.69 39.42
C THR A 42 -30.43 11.81 38.13
N ARG A 43 -31.65 12.34 38.20
CA ARG A 43 -32.54 12.53 37.04
C ARG A 43 -31.89 13.32 35.89
N GLY A 44 -30.96 14.22 36.18
CA GLY A 44 -30.25 15.03 35.17
C GLY A 44 -29.06 14.34 34.50
N TYR A 45 -28.64 13.15 34.96
CA TYR A 45 -27.51 12.44 34.36
C TYR A 45 -27.82 12.00 32.92
N ALA A 46 -26.84 12.10 32.01
CA ALA A 46 -27.00 11.83 30.57
C ALA A 46 -28.25 12.55 29.98
N SER A 47 -28.37 13.87 30.22
CA SER A 47 -29.55 14.67 29.87
C SER A 47 -29.85 14.74 28.37
N ASP A 48 -28.82 14.57 27.56
CA ASP A 48 -28.86 14.54 26.10
C ASP A 48 -29.48 13.24 25.54
N TRP A 49 -29.41 12.13 26.28
CA TRP A 49 -29.95 10.85 25.85
C TRP A 49 -31.48 10.83 25.78
N GLN A 50 -31.99 10.26 24.68
CA GLN A 50 -33.40 10.06 24.39
C GLN A 50 -33.80 8.58 24.45
N VAL A 51 -35.09 8.31 24.25
CA VAL A 51 -35.63 6.93 24.29
C VAL A 51 -34.92 5.99 23.30
N PRO A 52 -34.61 6.38 22.05
CA PRO A 52 -33.84 5.53 21.15
C PRO A 52 -32.45 5.13 21.66
N ASP A 53 -31.77 6.02 22.40
CA ASP A 53 -30.46 5.71 23.00
C ASP A 53 -30.57 4.65 24.10
N ALA A 54 -31.65 4.71 24.89
CA ALA A 54 -31.95 3.70 25.90
C ALA A 54 -32.27 2.33 25.25
N LEU A 55 -33.06 2.31 24.18
CA LEU A 55 -33.35 1.08 23.44
C LEU A 55 -32.09 0.47 22.82
N ARG A 56 -31.19 1.31 22.29
CA ARG A 56 -29.88 0.91 21.77
C ARG A 56 -29.02 0.22 22.82
N GLU A 57 -28.93 0.76 24.04
CA GLU A 57 -28.20 0.11 25.14
C GLU A 57 -28.83 -1.21 25.59
N LEU A 58 -30.17 -1.31 25.57
CA LEU A 58 -30.86 -2.56 25.89
C LEU A 58 -30.63 -3.62 24.82
N TYR A 59 -30.66 -3.25 23.55
CA TYR A 59 -30.26 -4.11 22.44
C TYR A 59 -28.82 -4.61 22.60
N GLN A 60 -27.90 -3.71 22.94
CA GLN A 60 -26.50 -4.06 23.15
C GLN A 60 -26.34 -5.08 24.28
N ASN A 61 -27.04 -4.89 25.41
CA ASN A 61 -27.02 -5.86 26.50
C ASN A 61 -27.66 -7.20 26.10
N TRP A 62 -28.73 -7.17 25.32
CA TRP A 62 -29.39 -8.37 24.81
C TRP A 62 -28.48 -9.17 23.88
N CYS A 63 -27.86 -8.51 22.89
CA CYS A 63 -26.92 -9.12 21.94
C CYS A 63 -25.66 -9.64 22.65
N ASP A 64 -25.01 -8.81 23.48
CA ASP A 64 -23.80 -9.21 24.20
C ASP A 64 -24.06 -10.40 25.13
N ALA A 65 -25.20 -10.44 25.82
CA ALA A 65 -25.55 -11.56 26.69
C ALA A 65 -25.69 -12.86 25.89
N ILE A 66 -26.40 -12.85 24.74
CA ILE A 66 -26.53 -14.03 23.88
C ILE A 66 -25.14 -14.51 23.40
N LEU A 67 -24.28 -13.60 22.95
CA LEU A 67 -22.93 -13.94 22.46
C LEU A 67 -22.00 -14.48 23.57
N GLN A 68 -22.18 -14.03 24.81
CA GLN A 68 -21.44 -14.56 25.97
C GLN A 68 -21.91 -15.95 26.37
N ILE A 69 -23.22 -16.22 26.37
CA ILE A 69 -23.79 -17.53 26.73
C ILE A 69 -23.47 -18.56 25.64
N HIS A 70 -23.41 -18.12 24.38
CA HIS A 70 -23.20 -18.97 23.21
C HIS A 70 -21.90 -18.58 22.49
N PRO A 71 -20.72 -18.93 23.04
CA PRO A 71 -19.42 -18.57 22.47
C PRO A 71 -19.19 -19.15 21.06
N GLN A 72 -19.91 -20.20 20.68
CA GLN A 72 -19.87 -20.81 19.35
C GLN A 72 -20.47 -19.93 18.25
N ILE A 73 -21.26 -18.90 18.61
CA ILE A 73 -21.89 -18.00 17.65
C ILE A 73 -20.93 -16.86 17.35
N SER A 74 -20.52 -16.72 16.09
CA SER A 74 -19.75 -15.56 15.67
C SER A 74 -20.67 -14.32 15.60
N LEU A 75 -20.09 -13.12 15.69
CA LEU A 75 -20.86 -11.89 15.51
C LEU A 75 -21.52 -11.82 14.12
N MET A 76 -20.94 -12.46 13.10
CA MET A 76 -21.48 -12.50 11.73
C MET A 76 -22.67 -13.47 11.60
N ASP A 77 -22.71 -14.49 12.44
CA ASP A 77 -23.82 -15.45 12.52
C ASP A 77 -24.98 -14.95 13.39
N PHE A 78 -24.77 -13.85 14.14
CA PHE A 78 -25.82 -13.21 14.91
C PHE A 78 -26.81 -12.49 14.00
N GLN A 79 -27.88 -13.19 13.62
CA GLN A 79 -28.84 -12.72 12.62
C GLN A 79 -30.27 -12.85 13.15
N PRO A 80 -30.82 -11.78 13.76
CA PRO A 80 -32.21 -11.76 14.19
C PRO A 80 -33.15 -11.90 12.99
N LYS A 81 -34.01 -12.92 13.00
CA LYS A 81 -35.08 -13.09 12.02
C LYS A 81 -36.27 -12.24 12.44
N HIS A 82 -36.72 -11.36 11.55
CA HIS A 82 -37.89 -10.52 11.81
C HIS A 82 -39.19 -11.15 11.29
N SER A 83 -40.28 -10.93 12.00
CA SER A 83 -41.65 -11.23 11.57
C SER A 83 -42.60 -10.13 12.04
N ILE A 84 -43.66 -9.91 11.28
CA ILE A 84 -44.73 -8.95 11.59
C ILE A 84 -46.04 -9.73 11.53
N THR A 85 -46.90 -9.56 12.52
CA THR A 85 -48.22 -10.18 12.52
C THR A 85 -49.06 -9.66 11.34
N GLY A 86 -50.02 -10.46 10.85
CA GLY A 86 -50.82 -10.07 9.68
C GLY A 86 -51.64 -8.79 9.86
N ASP A 87 -51.99 -8.46 11.11
CA ASP A 87 -52.66 -7.23 11.52
C ASP A 87 -51.70 -6.06 11.84
N GLN A 88 -50.40 -6.26 11.66
CA GLN A 88 -49.32 -5.30 11.96
C GLN A 88 -49.30 -4.79 13.41
N SER A 89 -49.93 -5.50 14.33
CA SER A 89 -49.98 -5.11 15.75
C SER A 89 -48.72 -5.47 16.52
N GLU A 90 -47.91 -6.40 16.02
CA GLU A 90 -46.70 -6.87 16.66
C GLU A 90 -45.54 -7.09 15.67
N ILE A 91 -44.35 -6.64 16.07
CA ILE A 91 -43.08 -6.84 15.37
C ILE A 91 -42.17 -7.65 16.28
N THR A 92 -41.65 -8.76 15.77
CA THR A 92 -40.83 -9.69 16.55
C THR A 92 -39.51 -9.99 15.84
N TYR A 93 -38.42 -9.94 16.58
CA TYR A 93 -37.08 -10.37 16.15
C TYR A 93 -36.66 -11.58 16.99
N VAL A 94 -36.25 -12.66 16.35
CA VAL A 94 -35.88 -13.92 17.01
C VAL A 94 -34.50 -14.36 16.60
N VAL A 95 -33.65 -14.69 17.57
CA VAL A 95 -32.34 -15.31 17.35
C VAL A 95 -32.45 -16.78 17.71
N ASN A 96 -32.04 -17.65 16.78
CA ASN A 96 -32.06 -19.10 16.97
C ASN A 96 -30.63 -19.65 17.04
N CYS A 97 -30.47 -20.80 17.69
CA CYS A 97 -29.23 -21.57 17.67
C CYS A 97 -28.92 -22.00 16.23
N PRO A 98 -27.68 -21.79 15.73
CA PRO A 98 -27.27 -22.32 14.44
C PRO A 98 -27.39 -23.85 14.46
N ALA A 99 -28.04 -24.44 13.47
CA ALA A 99 -28.26 -25.88 13.39
C ALA A 99 -26.93 -26.64 13.20
N SER A 100 -26.23 -26.95 14.28
CA SER A 100 -25.17 -27.96 14.29
C SER A 100 -25.83 -29.31 14.56
N GLY A 101 -25.58 -30.29 13.69
CA GLY A 101 -26.27 -31.58 13.66
C GLY A 101 -26.17 -32.37 14.97
N SER A 102 -27.13 -32.15 15.86
CA SER A 102 -27.58 -32.99 16.98
C SER A 102 -28.41 -32.10 17.91
N VAL A 103 -29.61 -31.70 17.47
CA VAL A 103 -30.60 -31.15 18.42
C VAL A 103 -31.37 -32.36 18.93
N ALA A 104 -30.98 -32.85 20.11
CA ALA A 104 -31.79 -33.77 20.88
C ALA A 104 -33.21 -33.16 21.00
N ALA A 105 -34.22 -33.93 20.60
CA ALA A 105 -35.59 -33.48 20.53
C ALA A 105 -36.05 -32.90 21.89
N GLY A 106 -36.42 -31.62 21.91
CA GLY A 106 -37.20 -31.03 23.01
C GLY A 106 -36.64 -29.77 23.67
N HIS A 107 -35.53 -29.17 23.25
CA HIS A 107 -35.08 -27.87 23.77
C HIS A 107 -35.31 -26.76 22.74
N SER A 108 -35.90 -25.64 23.18
CA SER A 108 -36.22 -24.49 22.33
C SER A 108 -34.99 -24.03 21.56
N SER A 109 -35.09 -23.99 20.23
CA SER A 109 -34.03 -23.50 19.35
C SER A 109 -33.82 -21.98 19.45
N VAL A 110 -34.64 -21.27 20.22
CA VAL A 110 -34.60 -19.82 20.40
C VAL A 110 -33.62 -19.46 21.52
N LEU A 111 -32.70 -18.53 21.25
CA LEU A 111 -31.74 -18.00 22.23
C LEU A 111 -32.24 -16.71 22.90
N GLY A 112 -33.03 -15.95 22.16
CA GLY A 112 -33.61 -14.71 22.63
C GLY A 112 -34.51 -14.07 21.59
N TYR A 113 -35.32 -13.12 22.03
CA TYR A 113 -36.20 -12.37 21.14
C TYR A 113 -36.37 -10.91 21.59
N ILE A 114 -36.75 -10.07 20.63
CA ILE A 114 -37.28 -8.74 20.85
C ILE A 114 -38.70 -8.71 20.32
N ARG A 115 -39.66 -8.24 21.12
CA ARG A 115 -41.07 -8.17 20.72
C ARG A 115 -41.61 -6.78 21.00
N PHE A 116 -42.14 -6.12 19.97
CA PHE A 116 -42.76 -4.81 20.08
C PHE A 116 -44.23 -4.86 19.68
N ASN A 117 -45.10 -4.57 20.64
CA ASN A 117 -46.53 -4.40 20.41
C ASN A 117 -46.83 -2.94 20.08
N VAL A 118 -47.20 -2.69 18.82
CA VAL A 118 -47.42 -1.36 18.25
C VAL A 118 -48.61 -0.67 18.91
N ILE A 119 -49.69 -1.42 19.21
CA ILE A 119 -50.93 -0.88 19.78
C ILE A 119 -50.71 -0.40 21.21
N HIS A 120 -50.07 -1.23 22.03
CA HIS A 120 -49.85 -0.95 23.45
C HIS A 120 -48.58 -0.12 23.71
N GLY A 121 -47.68 0.00 22.72
CA GLY A 121 -46.36 0.59 22.87
C GLY A 121 -45.56 -0.11 23.97
N ARG A 122 -45.58 -1.46 23.93
CA ARG A 122 -44.83 -2.33 24.85
C ARG A 122 -43.72 -3.01 24.08
N ILE A 123 -42.50 -2.96 24.59
CA ILE A 123 -41.36 -3.70 24.05
C ILE A 123 -40.77 -4.64 25.09
N GLU A 124 -40.31 -5.79 24.63
CA GLU A 124 -39.65 -6.80 25.43
C GLU A 124 -38.31 -7.18 24.81
N PHE A 125 -37.27 -7.28 25.63
CA PHE A 125 -35.98 -7.87 25.28
C PHE A 125 -35.79 -9.09 26.17
N ALA A 126 -35.81 -10.28 25.56
CA ALA A 126 -35.71 -11.55 26.27
C ALA A 126 -34.43 -12.28 25.87
N THR A 127 -33.60 -12.61 26.85
CA THR A 127 -32.44 -13.49 26.72
C THR A 127 -32.72 -14.75 27.52
N LEU A 128 -32.72 -15.91 26.84
CA LEU A 128 -33.09 -17.18 27.45
C LEU A 128 -31.86 -17.91 28.01
N GLY A 129 -32.03 -18.66 29.10
CA GLY A 129 -30.97 -19.47 29.70
C GLY A 129 -29.89 -18.66 30.44
N THR A 130 -30.22 -17.47 30.94
CA THR A 130 -29.33 -16.65 31.76
C THR A 130 -30.08 -15.86 32.82
N THR A 131 -29.34 -15.39 33.83
CA THR A 131 -29.89 -14.52 34.89
C THR A 131 -28.97 -13.33 35.15
N LEU A 132 -29.51 -12.26 35.74
CA LEU A 132 -28.72 -11.12 36.20
C LEU A 132 -28.53 -11.19 37.72
N HIS A 133 -27.28 -11.08 38.16
CA HIS A 133 -26.94 -10.91 39.56
C HIS A 133 -26.99 -9.44 39.97
N GLU A 134 -27.25 -9.16 41.25
CA GLU A 134 -27.45 -7.79 41.74
C GLU A 134 -26.21 -6.91 41.67
N ASP A 135 -25.02 -7.51 41.66
CA ASP A 135 -23.75 -6.79 41.49
C ASP A 135 -23.75 -5.96 40.19
N CYS A 136 -24.52 -6.36 39.18
CA CYS A 136 -24.75 -5.58 37.96
C CYS A 136 -25.38 -4.20 38.21
N LEU A 137 -25.88 -3.91 39.41
CA LEU A 137 -26.39 -2.59 39.81
C LEU A 137 -25.31 -1.67 40.40
N GLU A 138 -24.14 -2.18 40.77
CA GLU A 138 -23.02 -1.37 41.28
C GLU A 138 -22.34 -0.58 40.15
N LEU A 139 -22.03 0.70 40.36
CA LEU A 139 -21.31 1.50 39.36
C LEU A 139 -19.93 0.92 39.09
N GLY A 140 -19.53 0.85 37.82
CA GLY A 140 -18.26 0.24 37.39
C GLY A 140 -18.23 -1.30 37.40
N HIS A 141 -19.26 -1.96 37.95
CA HIS A 141 -19.36 -3.41 37.86
C HIS A 141 -19.83 -3.85 36.46
N SER A 142 -19.04 -4.71 35.83
CA SER A 142 -19.35 -5.34 34.55
C SER A 142 -18.98 -6.82 34.62
N THR A 143 -19.92 -7.68 34.26
CA THR A 143 -19.66 -9.12 34.04
C THR A 143 -18.89 -9.35 32.73
N LYS A 144 -18.80 -8.34 31.86
CA LYS A 144 -18.00 -8.35 30.63
C LYS A 144 -16.51 -8.19 31.00
N LYS A 145 -15.91 -9.27 31.52
CA LYS A 145 -14.48 -9.37 31.82
C LYS A 145 -13.75 -10.04 30.65
N GLY A 146 -12.65 -9.45 30.20
CA GLY A 146 -11.75 -10.06 29.20
C GLY A 146 -12.01 -9.63 27.76
N ASN A 147 -10.96 -9.78 26.94
CA ASN A 147 -10.79 -9.37 25.53
C ASN A 147 -11.78 -9.98 24.51
N ASP A 148 -13.06 -10.21 24.84
CA ASP A 148 -14.02 -10.67 23.84
C ASP A 148 -14.33 -9.54 22.85
N SER A 149 -13.61 -9.54 21.74
CA SER A 149 -13.70 -8.52 20.70
C SER A 149 -15.07 -8.45 20.03
N ARG A 150 -15.95 -9.45 20.22
CA ARG A 150 -17.30 -9.48 19.64
C ARG A 150 -18.26 -8.52 20.34
N LEU A 151 -18.06 -8.30 21.65
CA LEU A 151 -19.02 -7.57 22.49
C LEU A 151 -18.98 -6.08 22.21
N ALA A 152 -20.15 -5.46 22.07
CA ALA A 152 -20.27 -4.03 21.80
C ALA A 152 -20.16 -3.18 23.07
N GLY A 153 -20.58 -3.70 24.24
CA GLY A 153 -20.47 -2.99 25.52
C GLY A 153 -19.23 -3.34 26.33
N GLY A 154 -18.67 -2.35 27.06
CA GLY A 154 -17.47 -2.53 27.88
C GLY A 154 -17.48 -1.90 29.27
N HIS A 155 -18.42 -1.00 29.60
CA HIS A 155 -18.32 -0.15 30.80
C HIS A 155 -19.23 -0.55 31.97
N GLY A 156 -20.15 -1.51 31.80
CA GLY A 156 -21.05 -1.98 32.88
C GLY A 156 -22.18 -1.01 33.29
N GLU A 157 -22.26 0.17 32.68
CA GLU A 157 -23.24 1.22 33.04
C GLU A 157 -24.49 1.23 32.16
N GLY A 158 -24.43 0.69 30.94
CA GLY A 158 -25.46 0.86 29.90
C GLY A 158 -26.88 0.48 30.34
N LEU A 159 -27.05 -0.64 31.06
CA LEU A 159 -28.35 -1.07 31.58
C LEU A 159 -28.97 -0.04 32.54
N LYS A 160 -28.14 0.53 33.43
CA LYS A 160 -28.56 1.52 34.43
C LYS A 160 -28.93 2.84 33.77
N LEU A 161 -28.14 3.27 32.78
CA LEU A 161 -28.41 4.49 32.01
C LEU A 161 -29.68 4.35 31.16
N ALA A 162 -29.90 3.22 30.51
CA ALA A 162 -31.13 2.95 29.77
C ALA A 162 -32.35 3.04 30.70
N ALA A 163 -32.30 2.38 31.86
CA ALA A 163 -33.36 2.46 32.85
C ALA A 163 -33.61 3.90 33.35
N LEU A 164 -32.55 4.67 33.59
CA LEU A 164 -32.64 6.08 34.00
C LEU A 164 -33.35 6.94 32.96
N VAL A 165 -32.96 6.81 31.69
CA VAL A 165 -33.53 7.61 30.59
C VAL A 165 -35.02 7.26 30.39
N LEU A 166 -35.36 5.96 30.39
CA LEU A 166 -36.75 5.50 30.27
C LEU A 166 -37.61 5.99 31.44
N SER A 167 -37.14 5.84 32.68
CA SER A 167 -37.84 6.35 33.86
C SER A 167 -37.98 7.88 33.82
N ARG A 168 -36.97 8.62 33.31
CA ARG A 168 -37.01 10.09 33.19
C ARG A 168 -38.12 10.55 32.24
N GLN A 169 -38.34 9.80 31.17
CA GLN A 169 -39.40 10.00 30.19
C GLN A 169 -40.75 9.36 30.61
N ASN A 170 -40.86 8.90 31.86
CA ASN A 170 -42.05 8.27 32.44
C ASN A 170 -42.47 6.95 31.76
N HIS A 171 -41.55 6.23 31.12
CA HIS A 171 -41.78 4.84 30.76
C HIS A 171 -41.58 3.94 31.98
N TYR A 172 -42.40 2.90 32.10
CA TYR A 172 -42.24 1.88 33.12
C TYR A 172 -41.32 0.79 32.61
N ILE A 173 -40.13 0.68 33.18
CA ILE A 173 -39.16 -0.38 32.89
C ILE A 173 -39.14 -1.39 34.04
N LYS A 174 -39.25 -2.67 33.67
CA LYS A 174 -39.21 -3.81 34.59
C LYS A 174 -38.23 -4.85 34.04
N ILE A 175 -37.32 -5.33 34.86
CA ILE A 175 -36.46 -6.47 34.53
C ILE A 175 -36.93 -7.67 35.36
N SER A 176 -37.23 -8.78 34.71
CA SER A 176 -37.63 -10.03 35.37
C SER A 176 -36.50 -11.03 35.22
N THR A 177 -35.94 -11.48 36.34
CA THR A 177 -34.77 -12.39 36.37
C THR A 177 -34.58 -12.96 37.77
N ASN A 178 -33.99 -14.16 37.86
CA ASN A 178 -33.68 -14.85 39.12
C ASN A 178 -34.86 -14.87 40.13
N GLY A 179 -36.07 -15.14 39.62
CA GLY A 179 -37.29 -15.18 40.43
C GLY A 179 -37.75 -13.81 40.96
N CYS A 180 -37.18 -12.70 40.49
CA CYS A 180 -37.44 -11.36 40.98
C CYS A 180 -37.86 -10.39 39.87
N HIS A 181 -38.54 -9.31 40.28
CA HIS A 181 -38.82 -8.15 39.44
C HIS A 181 -38.04 -6.94 39.95
N TRP A 182 -37.23 -6.36 39.08
CA TRP A 182 -36.50 -5.14 39.31
C TRP A 182 -37.25 -3.99 38.63
N THR A 183 -37.54 -2.94 39.39
CA THR A 183 -38.28 -1.76 38.92
C THR A 183 -37.52 -0.51 39.27
N PHE A 184 -37.54 0.49 38.38
CA PHE A 184 -36.69 1.66 38.51
C PHE A 184 -37.52 2.93 38.68
N ASN A 185 -37.18 3.73 39.68
CA ASN A 185 -37.93 4.94 40.02
C ASN A 185 -37.05 6.02 40.65
N PHE A 186 -37.51 7.27 40.56
CA PHE A 186 -36.91 8.37 41.31
C PHE A 186 -37.58 8.54 42.68
N ASN A 187 -36.77 8.64 43.73
CA ASN A 187 -37.24 8.82 45.11
C ASN A 187 -36.43 9.93 45.83
N GLY A 188 -36.77 10.19 47.09
CA GLY A 188 -36.22 11.27 47.91
C GLY A 188 -37.10 12.52 47.91
N ARG A 189 -36.77 13.51 48.76
CA ARG A 189 -37.59 14.74 48.95
C ARG A 189 -37.92 15.46 47.64
N ASN A 190 -36.98 15.48 46.70
CA ASN A 190 -37.15 16.16 45.41
C ASN A 190 -37.38 15.19 44.24
N LYS A 191 -37.51 13.87 44.49
CA LYS A 191 -37.57 12.83 43.45
C LYS A 191 -36.45 12.94 42.41
N THR A 192 -35.23 13.20 42.90
CA THR A 192 -34.04 13.42 42.07
C THR A 192 -33.13 12.21 41.99
N ASN A 193 -33.13 11.37 43.03
CA ASN A 193 -32.20 10.25 43.17
C ASN A 193 -32.81 8.98 42.57
N PHE A 194 -32.01 8.24 41.81
CA PHE A 194 -32.45 7.06 41.08
C PHE A 194 -32.21 5.76 41.86
N TYR A 195 -33.24 4.91 41.93
CA TYR A 195 -33.22 3.68 42.71
C TYR A 195 -33.74 2.50 41.89
N CYS A 196 -33.23 1.31 42.20
CA CYS A 196 -33.78 0.03 41.77
C CYS A 196 -34.48 -0.64 42.95
N ARG A 197 -35.75 -1.00 42.79
CA ARG A 197 -36.50 -1.82 43.75
C ARG A 197 -36.60 -3.24 43.22
N ILE A 198 -36.15 -4.21 44.02
CA ILE A 198 -36.17 -5.63 43.73
C ILE A 198 -37.25 -6.27 44.59
N ALA A 199 -38.20 -6.96 43.97
CA ALA A 199 -39.29 -7.65 44.64
C ALA A 199 -39.35 -9.12 44.18
N PRO A 200 -39.49 -10.09 45.10
CA PRO A 200 -39.71 -11.48 44.73
C PRO A 200 -40.97 -11.65 43.87
N SER A 201 -40.90 -12.52 42.88
CA SER A 201 -42.06 -12.92 42.10
C SER A 201 -42.98 -13.83 42.90
N LYS A 202 -44.28 -13.77 42.60
CA LYS A 202 -45.27 -14.73 43.10
C LYS A 202 -45.37 -15.97 42.21
N ALA A 203 -44.67 -15.99 41.07
CA ALA A 203 -44.65 -17.13 40.18
C ALA A 203 -43.99 -18.33 40.88
N LYS A 204 -44.65 -19.49 40.85
CA LYS A 204 -44.08 -20.73 41.38
C LYS A 204 -42.87 -21.11 40.53
N ARG A 205 -41.82 -21.63 41.18
CA ARG A 205 -40.72 -22.29 40.47
C ARG A 205 -41.25 -23.63 40.00
N GLU A 206 -41.54 -23.76 38.71
CA GLU A 206 -41.99 -25.02 38.14
C GLU A 206 -40.82 -26.02 38.15
N THR A 207 -40.94 -27.08 38.94
CA THR A 207 -40.18 -28.32 38.77
C THR A 207 -40.82 -29.08 37.62
N LEU A 208 -40.10 -29.24 36.51
CA LEU A 208 -40.57 -29.85 35.26
C LEU A 208 -41.38 -31.14 35.47
N PRO A 209 -42.48 -31.31 34.72
CA PRO A 209 -42.81 -32.60 34.12
C PRO A 209 -42.40 -32.57 32.65
N VAL A 210 -41.56 -33.53 32.28
CA VAL A 210 -41.38 -33.96 30.90
C VAL A 210 -42.68 -34.64 30.49
N ASP A 211 -43.49 -34.03 29.63
CA ASP A 211 -44.13 -34.79 28.56
C ASP A 211 -44.67 -33.92 27.42
N ALA A 212 -44.50 -34.46 26.22
CA ALA A 212 -44.63 -33.80 24.93
C ALA A 212 -46.08 -33.70 24.45
N GLY A 213 -46.43 -32.53 23.90
CA GLY A 213 -47.63 -32.32 23.08
C GLY A 213 -47.40 -31.12 22.16
N ALA A 214 -47.36 -31.39 20.86
CA ALA A 214 -46.95 -30.45 19.82
C ALA A 214 -47.88 -29.22 19.69
N GLU A 215 -47.49 -28.12 20.34
CA GLU A 215 -47.72 -26.76 19.83
C GLU A 215 -46.35 -26.10 19.63
N PRO A 216 -46.17 -25.24 18.60
CA PRO A 216 -44.92 -24.49 18.46
C PRO A 216 -44.66 -23.68 19.74
N PRO A 217 -43.41 -23.64 20.23
CA PRO A 217 -43.10 -23.02 21.51
C PRO A 217 -43.54 -21.55 21.49
N ARG A 218 -44.50 -21.20 22.36
CA ARG A 218 -44.89 -19.80 22.57
C ARG A 218 -43.69 -19.04 23.09
N LEU A 219 -43.31 -17.93 22.43
CA LEU A 219 -42.27 -17.01 22.89
C LEU A 219 -42.66 -16.47 24.28
N SER A 220 -42.11 -17.11 25.29
CA SER A 220 -42.38 -16.89 26.71
C SER A 220 -41.06 -16.94 27.47
N THR A 221 -41.03 -16.32 28.64
CA THR A 221 -39.83 -16.25 29.49
C THR A 221 -40.13 -16.89 30.83
N ASN A 222 -39.20 -17.68 31.32
CA ASN A 222 -39.18 -18.23 32.66
C ASN A 222 -38.38 -17.29 33.56
N ILE A 223 -39.06 -16.63 34.50
CA ILE A 223 -38.45 -15.66 35.42
C ILE A 223 -37.28 -16.20 36.25
N TRP A 224 -37.18 -17.52 36.43
CA TRP A 224 -36.10 -18.15 37.19
C TRP A 224 -34.84 -18.37 36.38
N ASN A 225 -34.97 -18.57 35.07
CA ASN A 225 -33.88 -19.02 34.20
C ASN A 225 -33.56 -18.05 33.06
N ASP A 226 -34.39 -17.02 32.87
CA ASP A 226 -34.26 -16.07 31.77
C ASP A 226 -34.16 -14.62 32.29
N VAL A 227 -33.70 -13.72 31.43
CA VAL A 227 -33.76 -12.28 31.61
C VAL A 227 -34.77 -11.70 30.65
N CYS A 228 -35.78 -11.01 31.17
CA CYS A 228 -36.75 -10.28 30.37
C CYS A 228 -36.83 -8.82 30.80
N VAL A 229 -36.41 -7.91 29.93
CA VAL A 229 -36.59 -6.46 30.10
C VAL A 229 -37.89 -6.07 29.40
N THR A 230 -38.86 -5.55 30.15
CA THR A 230 -40.14 -5.08 29.63
C THR A 230 -40.23 -3.57 29.82
N ILE A 231 -40.64 -2.86 28.76
CA ILE A 231 -40.93 -1.43 28.78
C ILE A 231 -42.39 -1.23 28.41
N GLU A 232 -43.12 -0.50 29.24
CA GLU A 232 -44.54 -0.22 29.09
C GLU A 232 -44.85 1.26 29.39
N ARG A 233 -46.09 1.66 29.12
CA ARG A 233 -46.61 2.95 29.53
C ARG A 233 -46.55 3.11 31.05
N GLY A 234 -45.81 4.11 31.55
CA GLY A 234 -45.84 4.47 32.96
C GLY A 234 -47.11 5.23 33.35
N THR A 235 -47.37 5.33 34.65
CA THR A 235 -48.61 5.93 35.21
C THR A 235 -48.88 7.37 34.76
N LYS A 236 -47.82 8.14 34.51
CA LYS A 236 -47.87 9.53 34.02
C LYS A 236 -47.25 9.70 32.63
N GLY A 237 -46.88 8.59 31.98
CA GLY A 237 -46.16 8.57 30.72
C GLY A 237 -47.06 8.27 29.53
N GLN A 238 -46.47 8.45 28.35
CA GLN A 238 -47.05 8.00 27.09
C GLN A 238 -46.63 6.56 26.79
N ARG A 239 -47.36 5.91 25.86
CA ARG A 239 -46.93 4.62 25.29
C ARG A 239 -45.62 4.83 24.54
N LEU A 240 -44.76 3.80 24.46
CA LEU A 240 -43.58 3.88 23.60
C LEU A 240 -44.05 4.14 22.17
N SER A 241 -43.59 5.23 21.56
CA SER A 241 -44.04 5.59 20.23
C SER A 241 -43.44 4.66 19.18
N PHE A 242 -44.19 4.38 18.12
CA PHE A 242 -43.66 3.66 16.96
C PHE A 242 -42.48 4.42 16.32
N ALA A 243 -42.49 5.76 16.40
CA ALA A 243 -41.41 6.60 15.88
C ALA A 243 -40.09 6.39 16.65
N ASP A 244 -40.12 6.34 17.99
CA ASP A 244 -38.92 6.06 18.80
C ASP A 244 -38.38 4.65 18.53
N PHE A 245 -39.30 3.67 18.41
CA PHE A 245 -38.95 2.31 18.05
C PHE A 245 -38.26 2.25 16.69
N ARG A 246 -38.84 2.89 15.67
CA ARG A 246 -38.27 2.96 14.32
C ARG A 246 -36.92 3.68 14.30
N ALA A 247 -36.80 4.81 15.00
CA ALA A 247 -35.54 5.55 15.09
C ALA A 247 -34.41 4.71 15.68
N TRP A 248 -34.69 3.90 16.71
CA TRP A 248 -33.72 2.94 17.24
C TRP A 248 -33.40 1.81 16.27
N VAL A 249 -34.42 1.20 15.66
CA VAL A 249 -34.24 0.13 14.67
C VAL A 249 -33.37 0.63 13.52
N ASP A 250 -33.61 1.84 13.01
CA ASP A 250 -32.84 2.49 11.94
C ASP A 250 -31.35 2.73 12.30
N CYS A 251 -31.01 2.71 13.59
CA CYS A 251 -29.62 2.77 14.08
C CYS A 251 -28.98 1.39 14.31
N THR A 252 -29.68 0.29 14.05
CA THR A 252 -29.26 -1.08 14.38
C THR A 252 -29.39 -1.98 13.15
N VAL A 253 -28.32 -2.10 12.36
CA VAL A 253 -28.33 -2.77 11.04
C VAL A 253 -28.71 -4.25 11.10
N ASP A 254 -28.50 -4.92 12.23
CA ASP A 254 -28.87 -6.33 12.37
C ASP A 254 -30.38 -6.55 12.50
N LEU A 255 -31.14 -5.48 12.75
CA LEU A 255 -32.60 -5.49 12.75
C LEU A 255 -33.18 -5.13 11.37
N HIS A 256 -32.31 -4.90 10.36
CA HIS A 256 -32.68 -4.67 8.97
C HIS A 256 -32.22 -5.82 8.06
N PRO A 257 -33.12 -6.56 7.43
CA PRO A 257 -32.77 -7.46 6.35
C PRO A 257 -32.64 -6.65 5.05
N SER A 258 -31.42 -6.24 4.69
CA SER A 258 -31.16 -5.56 3.41
C SER A 258 -30.75 -6.57 2.33
N LEU A 259 -31.41 -6.55 1.17
CA LEU A 259 -31.14 -7.45 0.03
C LEU A 259 -29.76 -7.24 -0.62
N ASN A 260 -29.15 -6.06 -0.50
CA ASN A 260 -27.85 -5.72 -1.09
C ASN A 260 -26.74 -5.51 -0.04
N ARG A 261 -26.79 -6.28 1.06
CA ARG A 261 -25.71 -6.38 2.04
C ARG A 261 -24.82 -7.56 1.65
N ILE A 262 -23.58 -7.26 1.32
CA ILE A 262 -22.55 -8.27 1.05
C ILE A 262 -21.84 -8.53 2.37
N ARG A 263 -22.02 -9.73 2.90
CA ARG A 263 -21.39 -10.15 4.15
C ARG A 263 -20.06 -10.79 3.88
N THR A 264 -19.04 -10.39 4.63
CA THR A 264 -17.70 -10.97 4.51
C THR A 264 -17.18 -11.33 5.90
N ALA A 265 -16.14 -12.17 5.97
CA ALA A 265 -15.48 -12.49 7.23
C ALA A 265 -14.84 -11.26 7.93
N LYS A 266 -14.69 -10.13 7.23
CA LYS A 266 -14.09 -8.88 7.75
C LYS A 266 -15.12 -7.82 8.13
N GLY A 267 -16.40 -8.08 7.89
CA GLY A 267 -17.51 -7.13 8.06
C GLY A 267 -18.36 -7.04 6.80
N ASP A 268 -19.30 -6.10 6.78
CA ASP A 268 -20.30 -6.06 5.71
C ASP A 268 -20.23 -4.77 4.90
N LEU A 269 -20.43 -4.94 3.60
CA LEU A 269 -20.57 -3.85 2.64
C LEU A 269 -22.06 -3.63 2.33
N LEU A 270 -22.54 -2.41 2.58
CA LEU A 270 -23.91 -2.00 2.36
C LEU A 270 -23.99 -1.13 1.11
N LEU A 271 -24.61 -1.66 0.05
CA LEU A 271 -24.65 -1.00 -1.26
C LEU A 271 -25.93 -0.17 -1.50
N ASN A 272 -26.94 -0.26 -0.63
CA ASN A 272 -28.15 0.54 -0.79
C ASN A 272 -27.85 2.02 -0.49
N PRO A 273 -28.44 2.96 -1.25
CA PRO A 273 -28.25 4.40 -1.04
C PRO A 273 -28.62 4.89 0.37
N GLU A 274 -29.56 4.21 1.04
CA GLU A 274 -29.98 4.55 2.41
C GLU A 274 -28.84 4.41 3.45
N TYR A 275 -27.85 3.56 3.18
CA TYR A 275 -26.68 3.36 4.04
C TYR A 275 -25.48 4.19 3.61
N GLN A 276 -25.61 5.05 2.60
CA GLN A 276 -24.53 5.94 2.19
C GLN A 276 -24.07 6.80 3.38
N ASP A 277 -22.75 6.88 3.60
CA ASP A 277 -22.15 7.65 4.69
C ASP A 277 -22.53 7.15 6.10
N HIS A 278 -22.87 5.86 6.20
CA HIS A 278 -23.19 5.21 7.46
C HIS A 278 -22.14 4.15 7.81
N VAL A 279 -21.54 4.31 8.98
CA VAL A 279 -20.65 3.31 9.59
C VAL A 279 -21.33 2.73 10.82
N PHE A 280 -21.43 1.40 10.83
CA PHE A 280 -21.89 0.61 11.96
C PHE A 280 -20.69 -0.12 12.55
N LEU A 281 -20.61 -0.16 13.87
CA LEU A 281 -19.65 -1.00 14.59
C LEU A 281 -20.48 -2.06 15.34
N LYS A 282 -20.20 -3.34 15.12
CA LYS A 282 -20.87 -4.46 15.80
C LYS A 282 -22.40 -4.34 15.76
N GLY A 283 -22.95 -4.07 14.58
CA GLY A 283 -24.39 -3.99 14.37
C GLY A 283 -25.05 -2.65 14.70
N ILE A 284 -24.34 -1.73 15.36
CA ILE A 284 -24.93 -0.47 15.85
C ILE A 284 -24.25 0.71 15.14
N ARG A 285 -25.03 1.72 14.74
CA ARG A 285 -24.57 2.91 14.01
C ARG A 285 -23.72 3.84 14.87
N VAL A 286 -22.62 4.33 14.31
CA VAL A 286 -21.80 5.41 14.90
C VAL A 286 -22.39 6.75 14.46
N SER A 287 -22.51 7.72 15.38
CA SER A 287 -23.20 8.98 15.09
C SER A 287 -22.47 9.85 14.06
N GLN A 288 -21.13 9.85 14.10
CA GLN A 288 -20.30 10.50 13.08
C GLN A 288 -20.48 9.78 11.74
N ARG A 289 -20.93 10.55 10.73
CA ARG A 289 -21.24 10.02 9.39
C ARG A 289 -19.99 9.71 8.55
N SER A 290 -19.02 10.62 8.52
CA SER A 290 -17.75 10.38 7.82
C SER A 290 -16.53 10.55 8.73
N LEU A 291 -15.53 9.67 8.52
CA LEU A 291 -14.18 9.79 9.09
C LEU A 291 -13.37 10.90 8.40
N ASP A 292 -13.86 11.38 7.26
CA ASP A 292 -13.16 12.24 6.32
C ASP A 292 -14.05 13.42 5.87
N PRO A 293 -13.48 14.47 5.26
CA PRO A 293 -14.26 15.61 4.76
C PRO A 293 -15.25 15.23 3.66
N GLN A 294 -14.94 14.17 2.91
CA GLN A 294 -15.82 13.63 1.88
C GLN A 294 -16.69 12.49 2.45
N PRO A 295 -17.95 12.35 2.02
CA PRO A 295 -18.79 11.26 2.48
C PRO A 295 -18.39 9.92 1.84
N PHE A 296 -18.72 8.83 2.51
CA PHE A 296 -18.69 7.52 1.88
C PHE A 296 -19.82 7.41 0.83
N ARG A 297 -19.59 6.61 -0.22
CA ARG A 297 -20.61 6.23 -1.22
C ARG A 297 -21.35 4.95 -0.82
N CYS A 298 -20.75 4.14 0.04
CA CYS A 298 -21.34 2.95 0.60
C CYS A 298 -21.51 3.07 2.13
N GLY A 299 -22.23 2.11 2.71
CA GLY A 299 -22.25 1.90 4.16
C GLY A 299 -21.40 0.71 4.56
N TYR A 300 -20.94 0.71 5.82
CA TYR A 300 -20.00 -0.31 6.31
C TYR A 300 -20.41 -0.83 7.69
N VAL A 301 -20.34 -2.14 7.88
CA VAL A 301 -20.47 -2.79 9.20
C VAL A 301 -19.11 -3.32 9.61
N LEU A 302 -18.48 -2.66 10.57
CA LEU A 302 -17.19 -3.03 11.13
C LEU A 302 -17.38 -4.02 12.29
N VAL A 303 -16.60 -5.10 12.28
CA VAL A 303 -16.61 -6.11 13.35
C VAL A 303 -15.60 -5.79 14.45
N HIS A 304 -14.55 -5.04 14.09
CA HIS A 304 -13.48 -4.62 14.96
C HIS A 304 -13.45 -3.10 15.08
N GLY A 305 -12.93 -2.63 16.21
CA GLY A 305 -12.82 -1.22 16.53
C GLY A 305 -13.40 -0.89 17.90
N SER A 306 -13.23 0.36 18.29
CA SER A 306 -13.77 0.94 19.50
C SER A 306 -14.35 2.31 19.21
N VAL A 307 -15.34 2.68 20.01
CA VAL A 307 -15.96 4.00 20.01
C VAL A 307 -15.65 4.70 21.32
N ASP A 308 -15.78 6.02 21.34
CA ASP A 308 -15.77 6.75 22.60
C ASP A 308 -17.00 6.40 23.47
N ARG A 309 -17.00 6.90 24.73
CA ARG A 309 -18.02 6.56 25.73
C ARG A 309 -19.45 6.77 25.23
N ASP A 310 -19.65 7.83 24.45
CA ASP A 310 -20.97 8.24 23.94
C ASP A 310 -21.24 7.75 22.51
N ARG A 311 -20.37 6.90 21.96
CA ARG A 311 -20.50 6.31 20.62
C ARG A 311 -20.63 7.34 19.49
N GLN A 312 -20.10 8.54 19.73
CA GLN A 312 -20.14 9.64 18.78
C GLN A 312 -19.17 9.40 17.64
N ARG A 313 -17.99 8.82 17.93
CA ARG A 313 -16.94 8.59 16.93
C ARG A 313 -16.14 7.32 17.18
N LEU A 314 -15.50 6.83 16.13
CA LEU A 314 -14.51 5.77 16.21
C LEU A 314 -13.21 6.32 16.80
N VAL A 315 -12.62 5.60 17.75
CA VAL A 315 -11.39 6.03 18.45
C VAL A 315 -10.17 5.96 17.53
N ASN A 316 -10.13 4.96 16.65
CA ASN A 316 -9.03 4.74 15.71
C ASN A 316 -9.53 4.80 14.25
N PRO A 317 -9.50 5.98 13.61
CA PRO A 317 -9.95 6.14 12.22
C PRO A 317 -9.05 5.39 11.22
N ILE A 318 -7.77 5.16 11.54
CA ILE A 318 -6.84 4.44 10.65
C ILE A 318 -7.22 2.96 10.58
N GLN A 319 -7.44 2.33 11.74
CA GLN A 319 -7.92 0.94 11.82
C GLN A 319 -9.27 0.78 11.11
N ALA A 320 -10.17 1.75 11.23
CA ALA A 320 -11.45 1.70 10.54
C ALA A 320 -11.29 1.68 9.01
N ARG A 321 -10.38 2.49 8.45
CA ARG A 321 -10.07 2.47 7.00
C ARG A 321 -9.44 1.14 6.58
N GLU A 322 -8.55 0.58 7.39
CA GLU A 322 -7.99 -0.76 7.15
C GLU A 322 -9.07 -1.84 7.10
N CYS A 323 -10.03 -1.79 8.02
CA CYS A 323 -11.18 -2.69 8.01
C CYS A 323 -12.04 -2.49 6.76
N ILE A 324 -12.33 -1.24 6.35
CA ILE A 324 -13.08 -0.94 5.12
C ILE A 324 -12.41 -1.54 3.88
N HIS A 325 -11.09 -1.35 3.71
CA HIS A 325 -10.37 -1.95 2.60
C HIS A 325 -10.33 -3.48 2.67
N SER A 326 -10.27 -4.05 3.87
CA SER A 326 -10.35 -5.50 4.07
C SER A 326 -11.73 -6.05 3.66
N ILE A 327 -12.82 -5.33 3.96
CA ILE A 327 -14.18 -5.68 3.53
C ILE A 327 -14.27 -5.65 2.00
N TRP A 328 -13.78 -4.60 1.34
CA TRP A 328 -13.76 -4.54 -0.12
C TRP A 328 -12.97 -5.67 -0.75
N GLN A 329 -11.79 -5.98 -0.21
CA GLN A 329 -10.95 -7.06 -0.71
C GLN A 329 -11.65 -8.42 -0.60
N GLU A 330 -12.26 -8.72 0.55
CA GLU A 330 -12.96 -9.98 0.77
C GLU A 330 -14.20 -10.08 -0.12
N ALA A 331 -14.99 -9.01 -0.22
CA ALA A 331 -16.16 -8.94 -1.09
C ALA A 331 -15.79 -9.14 -2.58
N ILE A 332 -14.66 -8.60 -3.04
CA ILE A 332 -14.12 -8.83 -4.40
C ILE A 332 -13.66 -10.27 -4.60
N ASN A 333 -13.23 -10.96 -3.54
CA ASN A 333 -12.81 -12.36 -3.63
C ASN A 333 -14.01 -13.31 -3.65
N GLU A 334 -15.09 -12.98 -2.93
CA GLU A 334 -16.32 -13.77 -2.89
C GLU A 334 -17.18 -13.58 -4.15
N ASP A 335 -17.39 -12.35 -4.60
CA ASP A 335 -18.17 -12.03 -5.81
C ASP A 335 -17.49 -10.94 -6.66
N GLU A 336 -16.43 -11.34 -7.36
CA GLU A 336 -15.67 -10.45 -8.24
C GLU A 336 -16.55 -9.77 -9.30
N ALA A 337 -17.51 -10.49 -9.88
CA ALA A 337 -18.32 -10.00 -10.99
C ALA A 337 -19.24 -8.85 -10.56
N GLN A 338 -19.81 -8.93 -9.36
CA GLN A 338 -20.70 -7.90 -8.83
C GLN A 338 -19.94 -6.72 -8.18
N VAL A 339 -18.87 -7.02 -7.44
CA VAL A 339 -18.22 -6.05 -6.53
C VAL A 339 -17.12 -5.26 -7.21
N LEU A 340 -16.28 -5.91 -8.01
CA LEU A 340 -15.10 -5.27 -8.61
C LEU A 340 -15.43 -4.07 -9.50
N PRO A 341 -16.47 -4.10 -10.37
CA PRO A 341 -16.85 -2.93 -11.17
C PRO A 341 -17.27 -1.73 -10.31
N ARG A 342 -18.00 -1.98 -9.21
CA ARG A 342 -18.41 -0.93 -8.26
C ARG A 342 -17.21 -0.33 -7.54
N TYR A 343 -16.25 -1.16 -7.12
CA TYR A 343 -15.02 -0.66 -6.50
C TYR A 343 -14.21 0.21 -7.47
N LEU A 344 -14.11 -0.18 -8.75
CA LEU A 344 -13.48 0.62 -9.79
C LEU A 344 -14.19 1.98 -9.99
N GLU A 345 -15.53 1.99 -10.00
CA GLU A 345 -16.34 3.21 -10.14
C GLU A 345 -16.03 4.25 -9.05
N LEU A 346 -15.74 3.81 -7.82
CA LEU A 346 -15.35 4.72 -6.73
C LEU A 346 -14.07 5.49 -7.04
N PHE A 347 -13.08 4.86 -7.69
CA PHE A 347 -11.87 5.55 -8.13
C PHE A 347 -12.15 6.54 -9.26
N LEU A 348 -13.08 6.21 -10.15
CA LEU A 348 -13.42 7.02 -11.33
C LEU A 348 -14.37 8.19 -11.01
N THR A 349 -14.95 8.22 -9.82
CA THR A 349 -15.88 9.28 -9.37
C THR A 349 -15.13 10.53 -8.93
N HIS A 350 -15.66 11.72 -9.26
CA HIS A 350 -15.14 13.00 -8.81
C HIS A 350 -16.21 13.83 -8.07
N PRO A 351 -15.89 14.42 -6.89
CA PRO A 351 -14.65 14.26 -6.13
C PRO A 351 -14.46 12.82 -5.61
N LEU A 352 -13.21 12.43 -5.32
CA LEU A 352 -12.92 11.11 -4.80
C LEU A 352 -13.63 10.89 -3.46
N PRO A 353 -14.34 9.78 -3.28
CA PRO A 353 -15.06 9.50 -2.05
C PRO A 353 -14.12 8.94 -0.96
N ALA A 354 -14.57 8.96 0.29
CA ALA A 354 -13.80 8.46 1.42
C ALA A 354 -13.51 6.95 1.34
N ASP A 355 -14.31 6.19 0.59
CA ASP A 355 -14.20 4.73 0.41
C ASP A 355 -12.82 4.29 -0.15
N VAL A 356 -12.20 5.14 -0.97
CA VAL A 356 -10.90 4.86 -1.63
C VAL A 356 -9.75 5.63 -0.99
N GLN A 357 -10.01 6.33 0.11
CA GLN A 357 -8.99 7.08 0.81
C GLN A 357 -8.00 6.15 1.52
N GLY A 358 -6.71 6.30 1.23
CA GLY A 358 -5.67 5.40 1.74
C GLY A 358 -5.46 4.14 0.90
N ALA A 359 -6.20 3.98 -0.20
CA ALA A 359 -6.10 2.82 -1.10
C ALA A 359 -4.68 2.55 -1.61
N LYS A 360 -3.84 3.59 -1.79
CA LYS A 360 -2.41 3.46 -2.16
C LYS A 360 -1.62 2.54 -1.22
N HIS A 361 -1.99 2.51 0.06
CA HIS A 361 -1.31 1.70 1.07
C HIS A 361 -2.00 0.34 1.26
N GLN A 362 -3.33 0.29 1.15
CA GLN A 362 -4.13 -0.87 1.55
C GLN A 362 -4.49 -1.82 0.40
N VAL A 363 -4.53 -1.34 -0.86
CA VAL A 363 -4.86 -2.21 -2.00
C VAL A 363 -3.71 -3.18 -2.28
N THR A 364 -4.02 -4.47 -2.22
CA THR A 364 -3.07 -5.57 -2.45
C THR A 364 -2.79 -5.78 -3.94
N ASP A 365 -1.69 -6.49 -4.25
CA ASP A 365 -1.31 -6.86 -5.62
C ASP A 365 -2.42 -7.64 -6.33
N VAL A 366 -3.10 -8.56 -5.62
CA VAL A 366 -4.20 -9.35 -6.16
C VAL A 366 -5.37 -8.46 -6.60
N THR A 367 -5.83 -7.56 -5.73
CA THR A 367 -6.92 -6.62 -6.06
C THR A 367 -6.50 -5.65 -7.18
N ALA A 368 -5.26 -5.18 -7.18
CA ALA A 368 -4.73 -4.32 -8.23
C ALA A 368 -4.70 -5.04 -9.60
N ARG A 369 -4.30 -6.32 -9.65
CA ARG A 369 -4.36 -7.15 -10.86
C ARG A 369 -5.77 -7.32 -11.39
N LYS A 370 -6.75 -7.55 -10.50
CA LYS A 370 -8.18 -7.62 -10.86
C LYS A 370 -8.68 -6.32 -11.47
N LEU A 371 -8.42 -5.18 -10.82
CA LEU A 371 -8.76 -3.84 -11.35
C LEU A 371 -8.10 -3.57 -12.70
N TRP A 372 -6.83 -3.93 -12.85
CA TRP A 372 -6.11 -3.80 -14.12
C TRP A 372 -6.70 -4.70 -15.21
N GLY A 373 -7.11 -5.92 -14.87
CA GLY A 373 -7.77 -6.85 -15.77
C GLY A 373 -9.04 -6.26 -16.39
N LEU A 374 -9.84 -5.51 -15.62
CA LEU A 374 -11.00 -4.78 -16.15
C LEU A 374 -10.57 -3.67 -17.13
N LEU A 375 -9.63 -2.82 -16.72
CA LEU A 375 -9.16 -1.71 -17.56
C LEU A 375 -8.46 -2.17 -18.85
N GLN A 376 -7.79 -3.32 -18.81
CA GLN A 376 -7.11 -3.90 -19.97
C GLN A 376 -8.08 -4.37 -21.06
N ARG A 377 -9.28 -4.85 -20.69
CA ARG A 377 -10.31 -5.26 -21.66
C ARG A 377 -10.69 -4.07 -22.53
N ASP A 378 -10.87 -2.90 -21.92
CA ASP A 378 -11.15 -1.65 -22.63
C ASP A 378 -9.94 -1.17 -23.44
N ALA A 379 -8.73 -1.30 -22.87
CA ALA A 379 -7.51 -0.82 -23.53
C ALA A 379 -7.17 -1.55 -24.82
N ARG A 380 -7.35 -2.89 -24.84
CA ARG A 380 -7.07 -3.71 -26.03
C ARG A 380 -8.04 -3.42 -27.16
N GLY A 381 -9.32 -3.17 -26.83
CA GLY A 381 -10.33 -2.80 -27.83
C GLY A 381 -10.11 -1.40 -28.42
N GLY A 382 -9.53 -0.47 -27.67
CA GLY A 382 -9.41 0.94 -28.07
C GLY A 382 -7.99 1.46 -28.41
N ASN A 383 -6.96 0.61 -28.43
CA ASN A 383 -5.55 1.01 -28.57
C ASN A 383 -5.13 2.13 -27.56
N ILE A 384 -5.55 1.98 -26.30
CA ILE A 384 -5.42 3.02 -25.28
C ILE A 384 -4.11 2.87 -24.51
N PHE A 385 -3.52 4.00 -24.13
CA PHE A 385 -2.47 4.08 -23.12
C PHE A 385 -2.96 4.89 -21.92
N TYR A 386 -2.95 4.27 -20.74
CA TYR A 386 -3.38 4.94 -19.52
C TYR A 386 -2.24 5.75 -18.90
N CYS A 387 -2.47 7.04 -18.66
CA CYS A 387 -1.53 7.93 -18.01
C CYS A 387 -2.16 8.61 -16.79
N ARG A 388 -1.34 9.26 -15.96
CA ARG A 388 -1.84 10.04 -14.82
C ARG A 388 -2.74 11.16 -15.30
N GLN A 389 -3.85 11.39 -14.62
CA GLN A 389 -4.75 12.49 -14.91
C GLN A 389 -4.03 13.85 -14.82
N SER A 390 -3.19 14.04 -13.80
CA SER A 390 -2.39 15.26 -13.63
C SER A 390 -1.37 15.51 -14.74
N ARG A 391 -0.96 14.46 -15.49
CA ARG A 391 0.04 14.55 -16.55
C ARG A 391 -0.50 14.34 -17.95
N LEU A 392 -1.80 14.11 -18.11
CA LEU A 392 -2.42 13.83 -19.39
C LEU A 392 -2.00 14.84 -20.45
N HIS A 393 -2.08 16.13 -20.17
CA HIS A 393 -1.74 17.15 -21.17
C HIS A 393 -0.26 17.11 -21.58
N ALA A 394 0.65 16.97 -20.62
CA ALA A 394 2.09 16.94 -20.87
C ALA A 394 2.54 15.67 -21.61
N GLU A 395 1.89 14.53 -21.34
CA GLU A 395 2.29 13.22 -21.88
C GLU A 395 1.53 12.83 -23.15
N SER A 396 0.41 13.51 -23.49
CA SER A 396 -0.44 13.14 -24.63
C SER A 396 0.28 13.14 -25.97
N LEU A 397 1.14 14.13 -26.23
CA LEU A 397 1.90 14.22 -27.48
C LEU A 397 2.86 13.04 -27.60
N LEU A 398 3.65 12.78 -26.55
CA LEU A 398 4.58 11.66 -26.47
C LEU A 398 3.90 10.30 -26.69
N ILE A 399 2.73 10.11 -26.09
CA ILE A 399 1.97 8.86 -26.22
C ILE A 399 1.49 8.66 -27.67
N ARG A 400 1.04 9.72 -28.33
CA ARG A 400 0.58 9.64 -29.72
C ARG A 400 1.73 9.48 -30.71
N SER A 401 2.82 10.24 -30.56
CA SER A 401 3.96 10.24 -31.49
C SER A 401 4.83 9.00 -31.39
N ASP A 402 5.22 8.61 -30.17
CA ASP A 402 6.26 7.59 -29.97
C ASP A 402 5.67 6.21 -29.59
N LEU A 403 4.51 6.18 -28.93
CA LEU A 403 3.85 4.92 -28.57
C LEU A 403 2.78 4.48 -29.58
N ASN A 404 2.32 5.38 -30.46
CA ASN A 404 1.22 5.18 -31.41
C ASN A 404 -0.07 4.67 -30.72
N LYS A 405 -0.43 5.31 -29.60
CA LYS A 405 -1.61 4.97 -28.78
C LYS A 405 -2.45 6.20 -28.46
N GLU A 406 -3.72 5.98 -28.10
CA GLU A 406 -4.58 7.05 -27.60
C GLU A 406 -4.42 7.24 -26.08
N PRO A 407 -4.05 8.44 -25.60
CA PRO A 407 -3.88 8.70 -24.19
C PRO A 407 -5.25 8.76 -23.47
N ARG A 408 -5.35 8.10 -22.32
CA ARG A 408 -6.52 8.18 -21.43
C ARG A 408 -6.08 8.43 -20.00
N ALA A 409 -6.68 9.43 -19.37
CA ALA A 409 -6.42 9.72 -17.97
C ALA A 409 -6.97 8.63 -17.06
N LEU A 410 -6.14 8.18 -16.11
CA LEU A 410 -6.59 7.53 -14.88
C LEU A 410 -6.42 8.49 -13.71
N PRO A 411 -7.35 8.47 -12.74
CA PRO A 411 -7.17 9.15 -11.46
C PRO A 411 -5.81 8.79 -10.84
N ASP A 412 -5.09 9.80 -10.36
CA ASP A 412 -3.70 9.65 -9.91
C ASP A 412 -3.51 8.57 -8.84
N ILE A 413 -4.49 8.40 -7.95
CA ILE A 413 -4.47 7.35 -6.90
C ILE A 413 -4.54 5.95 -7.51
N LEU A 414 -5.41 5.73 -8.50
CA LEU A 414 -5.52 4.45 -9.18
C LEU A 414 -4.26 4.15 -10.00
N TRP A 415 -3.73 5.16 -10.70
CA TRP A 415 -2.46 5.04 -11.41
C TRP A 415 -1.32 4.65 -10.47
N ASP A 416 -1.21 5.32 -9.31
CA ASP A 416 -0.19 5.03 -8.28
C ASP A 416 -0.27 3.59 -7.77
N ILE A 417 -1.48 3.06 -7.56
CA ILE A 417 -1.69 1.68 -7.11
C ILE A 417 -1.19 0.69 -8.17
N LEU A 418 -1.58 0.89 -9.43
CA LEU A 418 -1.19 0.01 -10.52
C LEU A 418 0.32 0.05 -10.81
N HIS A 419 0.92 1.25 -10.73
CA HIS A 419 2.37 1.43 -10.89
C HIS A 419 3.17 0.79 -9.75
N LYS A 420 2.73 0.96 -8.49
CA LYS A 420 3.35 0.34 -7.31
C LYS A 420 3.47 -1.18 -7.43
N HIS A 421 2.47 -1.82 -8.03
CA HIS A 421 2.44 -3.28 -8.24
C HIS A 421 3.02 -3.72 -9.60
N GLY A 422 3.65 -2.81 -10.34
CA GLY A 422 4.32 -3.11 -11.61
C GLY A 422 3.38 -3.48 -12.77
N LEU A 423 2.10 -3.11 -12.67
CA LEU A 423 1.07 -3.44 -13.66
C LEU A 423 0.94 -2.39 -14.76
N LEU A 424 1.37 -1.17 -14.47
CA LEU A 424 1.30 -0.02 -15.36
C LEU A 424 2.62 0.73 -15.32
N TRP A 425 3.07 1.22 -16.46
CA TRP A 425 4.26 2.05 -16.61
C TRP A 425 3.90 3.42 -17.16
N GLY A 426 4.73 4.42 -16.85
CA GLY A 426 4.67 5.72 -17.50
C GLY A 426 5.13 5.63 -18.97
N PRO A 427 4.82 6.64 -19.81
CA PRO A 427 5.20 6.62 -21.22
C PRO A 427 6.71 6.48 -21.45
N VAL A 428 7.52 7.21 -20.68
CA VAL A 428 9.00 7.16 -20.77
C VAL A 428 9.55 5.81 -20.31
N GLU A 429 8.92 5.19 -19.30
CA GLU A 429 9.31 3.86 -18.81
C GLU A 429 9.03 2.79 -19.87
N GLU A 430 7.85 2.82 -20.49
CA GLU A 430 7.48 1.95 -21.60
C GLU A 430 8.42 2.14 -22.81
N LEU A 431 8.74 3.38 -23.18
CA LEU A 431 9.67 3.65 -24.28
C LEU A 431 11.09 3.14 -23.99
N ARG A 432 11.58 3.30 -22.76
CA ARG A 432 12.86 2.71 -22.32
C ARG A 432 12.83 1.19 -22.42
N HIS A 433 11.74 0.57 -21.96
CA HIS A 433 11.56 -0.87 -22.09
C HIS A 433 11.61 -1.28 -23.56
N ARG A 434 10.83 -0.67 -24.45
CA ARG A 434 10.86 -0.96 -25.90
C ARG A 434 12.25 -0.81 -26.51
N LEU A 435 13.02 0.21 -26.13
CA LEU A 435 14.38 0.42 -26.60
C LEU A 435 15.30 -0.76 -26.22
N GLN A 436 15.17 -1.29 -25.00
CA GLN A 436 15.96 -2.44 -24.53
C GLN A 436 15.62 -3.78 -25.22
N PHE A 437 14.46 -3.87 -25.87
CA PHE A 437 14.01 -5.05 -26.65
C PHE A 437 14.02 -4.78 -28.15
N SER A 438 14.56 -3.64 -28.58
CA SER A 438 14.70 -3.29 -30.00
C SER A 438 15.82 -4.10 -30.66
N GLU A 439 15.77 -4.23 -31.97
CA GLU A 439 16.75 -4.97 -32.76
C GLU A 439 18.14 -4.31 -32.66
N ALA A 440 19.16 -5.12 -32.39
CA ALA A 440 20.55 -4.66 -32.37
C ALA A 440 21.05 -4.35 -33.79
N VAL A 441 21.76 -3.24 -33.92
CA VAL A 441 22.32 -2.76 -35.18
C VAL A 441 23.84 -2.84 -35.10
N GLU A 442 24.48 -3.38 -36.13
CA GLU A 442 25.93 -3.34 -36.26
C GLU A 442 26.42 -1.91 -36.49
N VAL A 443 27.54 -1.54 -35.86
CA VAL A 443 28.14 -0.22 -36.09
C VAL A 443 28.61 -0.14 -37.54
N PRO A 444 28.12 0.83 -38.35
CA PRO A 444 28.57 1.01 -39.72
C PRO A 444 30.09 1.10 -39.83
N GLN A 445 30.65 0.61 -40.94
CA GLN A 445 32.10 0.66 -41.20
C GLN A 445 32.59 2.06 -41.62
N THR A 446 31.82 3.10 -41.33
CA THR A 446 32.23 4.48 -41.54
C THR A 446 33.11 4.92 -40.37
N ALA A 447 34.16 5.68 -40.65
CA ALA A 447 35.07 6.13 -39.60
C ALA A 447 34.38 7.05 -38.56
N GLU A 448 33.29 7.74 -38.94
CA GLU A 448 32.46 8.51 -38.01
C GLU A 448 31.75 7.61 -37.00
N ALA A 449 31.03 6.59 -37.46
CA ALA A 449 30.28 5.68 -36.59
C ALA A 449 31.22 4.86 -35.69
N GLN A 450 32.34 4.38 -36.25
CA GLN A 450 33.38 3.70 -35.47
C GLN A 450 34.01 4.65 -34.44
N GLY A 451 34.28 5.90 -34.82
CA GLY A 451 34.79 6.93 -33.93
C GLY A 451 33.86 7.23 -32.76
N VAL A 452 32.56 7.39 -33.01
CA VAL A 452 31.54 7.59 -31.96
C VAL A 452 31.54 6.40 -31.00
N ALA A 453 31.44 5.18 -31.53
CA ALA A 453 31.36 3.97 -30.74
C ALA A 453 32.63 3.71 -29.92
N GLN A 454 33.81 3.92 -30.50
CA GLN A 454 35.11 3.76 -29.83
C GLN A 454 35.30 4.83 -28.75
N THR A 455 35.02 6.10 -29.06
CA THR A 455 35.12 7.21 -28.11
C THR A 455 34.21 6.97 -26.91
N LEU A 456 32.94 6.61 -27.15
CA LEU A 456 31.99 6.36 -26.08
C LEU A 456 32.44 5.21 -25.16
N ARG A 457 32.91 4.09 -25.74
CA ARG A 457 33.46 2.98 -24.95
C ARG A 457 34.69 3.42 -24.14
N GLY A 458 35.56 4.25 -24.73
CA GLY A 458 36.71 4.83 -24.03
C GLY A 458 36.30 5.71 -22.85
N LEU A 459 35.29 6.57 -23.03
CA LEU A 459 34.75 7.41 -21.96
C LEU A 459 34.15 6.59 -20.82
N LEU A 460 33.41 5.52 -21.12
CA LEU A 460 32.88 4.58 -20.11
C LEU A 460 34.02 3.85 -19.37
N ALA A 461 35.13 3.55 -20.04
CA ALA A 461 36.30 2.91 -19.45
C ALA A 461 37.11 3.82 -18.49
N LEU A 462 36.93 5.14 -18.51
CA LEU A 462 37.67 6.09 -17.66
C LEU A 462 37.39 5.95 -16.16
N HIS A 463 36.30 5.27 -15.80
CA HIS A 463 35.87 5.08 -14.42
C HIS A 463 35.46 3.63 -14.15
N ALA A 464 35.87 3.10 -13.00
CA ALA A 464 35.67 1.69 -12.66
C ALA A 464 34.20 1.27 -12.60
N SER A 465 33.29 2.19 -12.27
CA SER A 465 31.84 1.90 -12.19
C SER A 465 31.16 1.72 -13.54
N THR A 466 31.78 2.18 -14.63
CA THR A 466 31.22 2.15 -16.00
C THR A 466 32.09 1.35 -16.96
N ALA A 467 33.29 0.95 -16.55
CA ALA A 467 34.26 0.26 -17.40
C ALA A 467 33.80 -1.12 -17.89
N ARG A 468 32.84 -1.75 -17.21
CA ARG A 468 32.26 -3.04 -17.62
C ARG A 468 31.03 -2.89 -18.51
N THR A 469 30.52 -1.67 -18.69
CA THR A 469 29.30 -1.41 -19.45
C THR A 469 29.52 -1.72 -20.93
N GLN A 470 28.72 -2.63 -21.46
CA GLN A 470 28.72 -2.99 -22.87
C GLN A 470 27.75 -2.10 -23.63
N VAL A 471 28.17 -1.60 -24.78
CA VAL A 471 27.37 -0.70 -25.62
C VAL A 471 26.73 -1.46 -26.76
N VAL A 472 25.41 -1.39 -26.87
CA VAL A 472 24.60 -1.98 -27.93
C VAL A 472 23.84 -0.87 -28.65
N PHE A 473 24.04 -0.75 -29.96
CA PHE A 473 23.25 0.16 -30.78
C PHE A 473 21.98 -0.55 -31.25
N VAL A 474 20.85 0.15 -31.25
CA VAL A 474 19.54 -0.43 -31.59
C VAL A 474 18.74 0.44 -32.55
N ARG A 475 17.93 -0.20 -33.37
CA ARG A 475 16.94 0.45 -34.25
C ARG A 475 15.62 0.60 -33.53
N SER A 476 15.17 1.83 -33.32
CA SER A 476 13.89 2.12 -32.68
C SER A 476 13.10 3.17 -33.47
N GLN A 477 11.78 3.12 -33.36
CA GLN A 477 10.90 4.19 -33.87
C GLN A 477 10.73 5.32 -32.85
N ALA A 478 11.10 5.09 -31.59
CA ALA A 478 11.01 6.08 -30.53
C ALA A 478 12.08 7.17 -30.71
N GLN A 479 11.66 8.43 -30.80
CA GLN A 479 12.56 9.57 -30.95
C GLN A 479 12.93 10.20 -29.61
N VAL A 480 12.05 10.12 -28.61
CA VAL A 480 12.27 10.80 -27.32
C VAL A 480 13.24 10.04 -26.41
N VAL A 481 13.19 8.71 -26.40
CA VAL A 481 14.11 7.88 -25.62
C VAL A 481 15.14 7.25 -26.54
N ASP A 482 16.40 7.61 -26.33
CA ASP A 482 17.51 7.22 -27.19
C ASP A 482 18.66 6.54 -26.46
N VAL A 483 18.57 6.47 -25.12
CA VAL A 483 19.51 5.74 -24.27
C VAL A 483 18.70 5.00 -23.19
N ALA A 484 19.01 3.73 -22.97
CA ALA A 484 18.49 2.93 -21.87
C ALA A 484 19.58 2.01 -21.32
N TYR A 485 19.57 1.76 -20.01
CA TYR A 485 20.56 0.90 -19.35
C TYR A 485 19.89 -0.23 -18.60
N ARG A 486 20.49 -1.43 -18.66
CA ARG A 486 20.03 -2.62 -17.95
C ARG A 486 21.10 -3.06 -16.96
N LEU A 487 20.76 -2.97 -15.67
CA LEU A 487 21.69 -3.16 -14.56
C LEU A 487 22.15 -4.62 -14.37
N ASP A 488 21.30 -5.60 -14.69
CA ASP A 488 21.57 -7.03 -14.51
C ASP A 488 22.70 -7.57 -15.40
N SER A 489 22.91 -6.93 -16.55
CA SER A 489 23.77 -7.39 -17.64
C SER A 489 24.79 -6.33 -18.06
N ASP A 490 24.82 -5.19 -17.38
CA ASP A 490 25.67 -4.04 -17.70
C ASP A 490 25.55 -3.58 -19.17
N LEU A 491 24.35 -3.68 -19.75
CA LEU A 491 24.09 -3.31 -21.15
C LEU A 491 23.53 -1.88 -21.26
N LEU A 492 24.18 -1.06 -22.08
CA LEU A 492 23.74 0.28 -22.48
C LEU A 492 23.23 0.24 -23.92
N TYR A 493 21.92 0.40 -24.08
CA TYR A 493 21.23 0.48 -25.36
C TYR A 493 21.19 1.92 -25.85
N ILE A 494 21.61 2.16 -27.09
CA ILE A 494 21.70 3.49 -27.70
C ILE A 494 21.04 3.45 -29.07
N HIS A 495 20.22 4.45 -29.36
CA HIS A 495 19.56 4.55 -30.66
C HIS A 495 20.58 4.75 -31.80
N GLU A 496 20.38 4.06 -32.93
CA GLU A 496 21.24 4.12 -34.12
C GLU A 496 21.43 5.53 -34.71
N ARG A 497 20.56 6.51 -34.39
CA ARG A 497 20.66 7.89 -34.86
C ARG A 497 21.98 8.56 -34.49
N TRP A 498 22.57 8.13 -33.37
CA TRP A 498 23.85 8.64 -32.88
C TRP A 498 25.06 8.21 -33.73
N LEU A 499 24.86 7.25 -34.64
CA LEU A 499 25.86 6.77 -35.60
C LEU A 499 25.75 7.46 -36.97
N GLN A 500 24.72 8.29 -37.20
CA GLN A 500 24.47 8.95 -38.48
C GLN A 500 24.82 10.43 -38.42
N THR A 501 25.46 10.95 -39.47
CA THR A 501 25.59 12.40 -39.72
C THR A 501 24.31 12.90 -40.42
N PRO A 502 23.79 14.09 -40.09
CA PRO A 502 22.64 14.65 -40.81
C PRO A 502 22.97 14.74 -42.30
N SER A 503 22.18 14.08 -43.14
CA SER A 503 22.44 13.98 -44.57
C SER A 503 22.39 15.36 -45.24
N GLY A 504 23.56 15.93 -45.56
CA GLY A 504 23.75 16.61 -46.82
C GLY A 504 24.02 15.54 -47.89
N GLU A 505 23.39 15.68 -49.05
CA GLU A 505 23.39 14.74 -50.16
C GLU A 505 24.72 14.01 -50.41
N ALA A 506 24.59 12.72 -50.75
CA ALA A 506 25.66 11.85 -51.19
C ALA A 506 26.47 12.47 -52.35
N SER A 507 27.53 13.20 -52.02
CA SER A 507 28.61 13.51 -52.93
C SER A 507 29.86 12.86 -52.36
N GLY A 508 30.34 11.82 -53.03
CA GLY A 508 31.62 11.19 -52.73
C GLY A 508 32.74 12.22 -52.85
N LYS A 509 33.07 12.89 -51.75
CA LYS A 509 34.23 13.75 -51.59
C LYS A 509 34.74 13.62 -50.16
N SER A 510 36.04 13.32 -50.07
CA SER A 510 36.98 13.60 -48.98
C SER A 510 36.36 13.83 -47.59
N PHE A 511 36.74 12.97 -46.64
CA PHE A 511 36.65 13.22 -45.19
C PHE A 511 36.95 14.70 -44.88
N THR A 512 35.92 15.50 -44.61
CA THR A 512 36.09 16.88 -44.16
C THR A 512 36.33 16.88 -42.66
N ASP A 513 37.15 17.81 -42.16
CA ASP A 513 37.47 17.92 -40.73
C ASP A 513 36.19 18.13 -39.85
N GLU A 514 35.08 18.56 -40.46
CA GLU A 514 33.77 18.74 -39.82
C GLU A 514 33.09 17.44 -39.37
N GLY A 515 33.13 16.36 -40.17
CA GLY A 515 32.45 15.10 -39.83
C GLY A 515 33.03 14.40 -38.58
N ALA A 516 34.35 14.49 -38.40
CA ALA A 516 35.03 13.97 -37.22
C ALA A 516 34.72 14.77 -35.94
N LEU A 517 34.43 16.07 -36.06
CA LEU A 517 34.04 16.92 -34.93
C LEU A 517 32.61 16.59 -34.46
N VAL A 518 31.69 16.35 -35.40
CA VAL A 518 30.29 15.98 -35.11
C VAL A 518 30.21 14.64 -34.38
N GLY A 519 30.98 13.63 -34.80
CA GLY A 519 30.99 12.32 -34.13
C GLY A 519 31.44 12.37 -32.66
N LEU A 520 32.36 13.28 -32.32
CA LEU A 520 32.84 13.45 -30.95
C LEU A 520 31.83 14.17 -30.05
N GLN A 521 31.12 15.17 -30.60
CA GLN A 521 30.03 15.83 -29.90
C GLN A 521 28.91 14.83 -29.58
N ASN A 522 28.56 13.97 -30.55
CA ASN A 522 27.61 12.89 -30.35
C ASN A 522 28.06 11.93 -29.24
N ALA A 523 29.32 11.49 -29.26
CA ALA A 523 29.85 10.59 -28.22
C ALA A 523 29.83 11.22 -26.82
N GLU A 524 30.17 12.51 -26.71
CA GLU A 524 30.12 13.25 -25.45
C GLU A 524 28.69 13.42 -24.94
N GLU A 525 27.74 13.81 -25.80
CA GLU A 525 26.34 13.98 -25.42
C GLU A 525 25.70 12.66 -24.98
N VAL A 526 25.94 11.59 -25.74
CA VAL A 526 25.49 10.23 -25.38
C VAL A 526 26.11 9.79 -24.06
N TYR A 527 27.39 10.07 -23.83
CA TYR A 527 28.05 9.76 -22.57
C TYR A 527 27.40 10.50 -21.38
N GLN A 528 27.10 11.79 -21.52
CA GLN A 528 26.42 12.57 -20.47
C GLN A 528 25.05 11.97 -20.12
N ARG A 529 24.27 11.60 -21.13
CA ARG A 529 22.97 10.91 -20.96
C ARG A 529 23.14 9.55 -20.30
N ALA A 530 24.10 8.74 -20.78
CA ALA A 530 24.39 7.41 -20.29
C ALA A 530 24.80 7.40 -18.81
N ILE A 531 25.73 8.27 -18.41
CA ILE A 531 26.17 8.38 -17.00
C ILE A 531 24.98 8.71 -16.10
N THR A 532 24.11 9.64 -16.51
CA THR A 532 22.93 10.00 -15.73
C THR A 532 21.99 8.80 -15.54
N ILE A 533 21.76 8.00 -16.59
CA ILE A 533 20.88 6.82 -16.55
C ILE A 533 21.52 5.66 -15.77
N ILE A 534 22.81 5.37 -15.99
CA ILE A 534 23.54 4.31 -15.29
C ILE A 534 23.53 4.60 -13.78
N HIS A 535 23.85 5.82 -13.37
CA HIS A 535 23.89 6.17 -11.95
C HIS A 535 22.53 6.19 -11.28
N SER A 536 21.48 6.72 -11.93
CA SER A 536 20.12 6.66 -11.40
C SER A 536 19.64 5.21 -11.22
N SER A 537 20.04 4.30 -12.12
CA SER A 537 19.71 2.88 -12.05
C SER A 537 20.44 2.16 -10.89
N ILE A 538 21.74 2.44 -10.69
CA ILE A 538 22.54 1.83 -9.61
C ILE A 538 22.01 2.25 -8.23
N THR A 539 21.58 3.50 -8.10
CA THR A 539 21.17 4.08 -6.81
C THR A 539 19.70 3.85 -6.46
N LYS A 540 18.92 3.22 -7.35
CA LYS A 540 17.46 3.07 -7.21
C LYS A 540 16.76 4.40 -6.87
N GLY A 541 17.29 5.52 -7.37
CA GLY A 541 16.78 6.87 -7.09
C GLY A 541 17.18 7.48 -5.74
N ALA A 542 18.07 6.85 -4.96
CA ALA A 542 18.68 7.50 -3.80
C ALA A 542 19.64 8.62 -4.26
N PHE A 543 19.54 9.80 -3.65
CA PHE A 543 20.40 10.94 -3.95
C PHE A 543 21.89 10.58 -3.73
N PHE A 544 22.63 10.38 -4.82
CA PHE A 544 24.09 10.41 -4.78
C PHE A 544 24.56 11.87 -4.74
N PRO A 545 25.75 12.17 -4.18
CA PRO A 545 26.31 13.51 -4.29
C PRO A 545 26.51 13.84 -5.77
N ASP A 546 25.75 14.81 -6.25
CA ASP A 546 25.83 15.44 -7.58
C ASP A 546 27.29 15.77 -7.98
N ALA A 547 28.16 16.00 -6.98
CA ALA A 547 29.60 16.16 -7.15
C ALA A 547 30.32 14.99 -7.85
N ALA A 548 29.93 13.73 -7.61
CA ALA A 548 30.61 12.57 -8.21
C ALA A 548 30.35 12.48 -9.72
N VAL A 549 29.07 12.61 -10.12
CA VAL A 549 28.66 12.64 -11.54
C VAL A 549 29.32 13.82 -12.27
N ARG A 550 29.29 15.01 -11.66
CA ARG A 550 30.01 16.19 -12.20
C ARG A 550 31.51 15.94 -12.35
N ASN A 551 32.15 15.25 -11.41
CA ASN A 551 33.57 14.95 -11.50
C ASN A 551 33.88 13.98 -12.65
N MET A 552 33.03 12.96 -12.86
CA MET A 552 33.14 12.06 -14.02
C MET A 552 32.96 12.82 -15.33
N MET A 553 31.92 13.66 -15.44
CA MET A 553 31.69 14.51 -16.62
C MET A 553 32.86 15.45 -16.89
N ARG A 554 33.41 16.11 -15.86
CA ARG A 554 34.58 16.99 -15.98
C ARG A 554 35.82 16.23 -16.45
N LYS A 555 36.08 15.05 -15.89
CA LYS A 555 37.20 14.18 -16.28
C LYS A 555 37.05 13.70 -17.73
N ALA A 556 35.84 13.28 -18.11
CA ALA A 556 35.51 12.87 -19.47
C ALA A 556 35.74 14.03 -20.47
N HIS A 557 35.21 15.21 -20.17
CA HIS A 557 35.40 16.41 -21.00
C HIS A 557 36.88 16.79 -21.16
N GLN A 558 37.64 16.75 -20.06
CA GLN A 558 39.09 16.99 -20.10
C GLN A 558 39.80 15.97 -20.99
N LYS A 559 39.54 14.67 -20.79
CA LYS A 559 40.18 13.60 -21.57
C LYS A 559 39.79 13.65 -23.04
N LEU A 560 38.56 14.06 -23.36
CA LEU A 560 38.07 14.19 -24.73
C LEU A 560 38.70 15.39 -25.47
N ARG A 561 39.07 16.46 -24.75
CA ARG A 561 39.90 17.55 -25.29
C ARG A 561 41.32 17.08 -25.58
N GLU A 562 41.90 16.33 -24.65
CA GLU A 562 43.25 15.77 -24.75
C GLU A 562 43.35 14.67 -25.83
N MET A 563 42.23 14.00 -26.17
CA MET A 563 42.20 12.91 -27.13
C MET A 563 42.68 13.36 -28.52
N PRO A 564 43.65 12.64 -29.13
CA PRO A 564 44.03 12.85 -30.53
C PRO A 564 42.89 12.53 -31.50
N ARG A 565 42.78 13.34 -32.55
CA ARG A 565 41.72 13.35 -33.56
C ARG A 565 42.37 13.38 -34.95
N LEU A 566 41.63 12.91 -35.96
CA LEU A 566 42.02 12.99 -37.39
C LEU A 566 43.49 12.58 -37.64
N ILE A 567 43.84 11.36 -37.21
CA ILE A 567 45.20 10.85 -37.39
C ILE A 567 45.39 10.43 -38.84
N ARG A 568 46.44 10.95 -39.48
CA ARG A 568 46.79 10.64 -40.88
C ARG A 568 48.21 10.14 -40.93
N LEU A 569 48.39 8.92 -41.42
CA LEU A 569 49.69 8.37 -41.78
C LEU A 569 49.94 8.63 -43.27
N GLN A 570 51.06 9.30 -43.58
CA GLN A 570 51.50 9.58 -44.95
C GLN A 570 52.95 9.15 -45.13
N GLN A 571 53.28 8.62 -46.31
CA GLN A 571 54.67 8.33 -46.66
C GLN A 571 55.32 9.60 -47.22
N THR A 572 56.36 10.10 -46.56
CA THR A 572 57.14 11.28 -47.00
C THR A 572 58.56 10.90 -47.40
N VAL A 573 59.31 11.84 -47.97
CA VAL A 573 60.72 11.65 -48.35
C VAL A 573 61.57 11.24 -47.14
N ASP A 574 61.22 11.75 -45.95
CA ASP A 574 61.92 11.49 -44.69
C ASP A 574 61.41 10.23 -43.97
N GLY A 575 60.49 9.45 -44.57
CA GLY A 575 59.88 8.26 -43.97
C GLY A 575 58.38 8.41 -43.66
N PRO A 576 57.77 7.41 -42.98
CA PRO A 576 56.39 7.47 -42.52
C PRO A 576 56.19 8.64 -41.55
N THR A 577 55.25 9.52 -41.87
CA THR A 577 54.91 10.70 -41.09
C THR A 577 53.47 10.61 -40.59
N VAL A 578 53.28 10.84 -39.29
CA VAL A 578 51.97 10.88 -38.64
C VAL A 578 51.61 12.32 -38.34
N PHE A 579 50.44 12.75 -38.83
CA PHE A 579 49.80 14.00 -38.48
C PHE A 579 48.59 13.72 -37.60
N PHE A 580 48.30 14.59 -36.63
CA PHE A 580 47.08 14.51 -35.84
C PHE A 580 46.60 15.88 -35.41
N THR A 581 45.33 15.97 -35.04
CA THR A 581 44.75 17.14 -34.36
C THR A 581 44.25 16.72 -32.98
N THR A 582 43.78 17.67 -32.17
CA THR A 582 43.22 17.41 -30.84
C THR A 582 41.98 18.26 -30.65
N GLY A 583 41.31 18.14 -29.49
CA GLY A 583 40.19 19.01 -29.15
C GLY A 583 40.57 20.39 -28.64
N HIS A 584 41.86 20.73 -28.63
CA HIS A 584 42.33 22.03 -28.17
C HIS A 584 42.08 23.12 -29.22
N GLY A 585 41.63 24.29 -28.78
CA GLY A 585 41.51 25.48 -29.63
C GLY A 585 42.88 25.96 -30.13
N LEU A 586 42.88 26.77 -31.19
CA LEU A 586 44.11 27.32 -31.79
C LEU A 586 44.90 28.14 -30.77
N ASP A 587 44.25 29.09 -30.08
CA ASP A 587 44.87 29.91 -29.04
C ASP A 587 45.54 29.06 -27.94
N PHE A 588 44.90 27.96 -27.55
CA PHE A 588 45.46 27.05 -26.54
C PHE A 588 46.73 26.36 -27.06
N VAL A 589 46.76 25.97 -28.32
CA VAL A 589 47.94 25.35 -28.92
C VAL A 589 49.06 26.36 -29.12
N GLU A 590 48.76 27.62 -29.43
CA GLU A 590 49.76 28.68 -29.50
C GLU A 590 50.37 28.99 -28.13
N LEU A 591 49.55 29.08 -27.09
CA LEU A 591 49.99 29.46 -25.75
C LEU A 591 50.67 28.30 -25.00
N CYS A 592 50.15 27.08 -25.13
CA CYS A 592 50.53 25.93 -24.30
C CYS A 592 51.09 24.75 -25.11
N GLY A 593 51.12 24.82 -26.44
CA GLY A 593 51.41 23.68 -27.30
C GLY A 593 52.84 23.14 -27.18
N THR A 594 53.79 23.94 -26.70
CA THR A 594 55.17 23.51 -26.41
C THR A 594 55.29 22.77 -25.07
N GLN A 595 54.35 22.96 -24.16
CA GLN A 595 54.36 22.34 -22.82
C GLN A 595 53.61 21.01 -22.80
N ILE A 596 52.69 20.80 -23.74
CA ILE A 596 51.85 19.61 -23.82
C ILE A 596 52.41 18.67 -24.87
N HIS A 597 52.62 17.42 -24.46
CA HIS A 597 53.30 16.41 -25.26
C HIS A 597 52.38 15.24 -25.57
N TYR A 598 52.62 14.61 -26.72
CA TYR A 598 51.87 13.46 -27.21
C TYR A 598 52.83 12.34 -27.60
N LEU A 599 52.49 11.13 -27.21
CA LEU A 599 53.18 9.92 -27.63
C LEU A 599 52.55 9.43 -28.94
N VAL A 600 53.36 9.34 -29.99
CA VAL A 600 53.00 8.74 -31.27
C VAL A 600 53.74 7.41 -31.40
N THR A 601 53.02 6.32 -31.59
CA THR A 601 53.57 4.98 -31.76
C THR A 601 53.10 4.38 -33.08
N LEU A 602 54.02 3.84 -33.88
CA LEU A 602 53.71 3.09 -35.10
C LEU A 602 53.69 1.60 -34.81
N HIS A 603 52.51 1.02 -34.61
CA HIS A 603 52.39 -0.41 -34.39
C HIS A 603 52.42 -1.20 -35.69
N ARG A 604 53.04 -2.39 -35.66
CA ARG A 604 52.92 -3.37 -36.75
C ARG A 604 51.55 -4.05 -36.68
N ALA A 605 51.04 -4.51 -37.82
CA ALA A 605 49.73 -5.17 -37.94
C ALA A 605 49.44 -6.37 -36.99
N LYS A 606 50.47 -6.96 -36.36
CA LYS A 606 50.32 -8.06 -35.36
C LYS A 606 50.72 -7.67 -33.94
N CYS A 607 50.83 -6.37 -33.64
CA CYS A 607 51.21 -5.93 -32.30
C CYS A 607 50.05 -6.18 -31.32
N PRO A 608 50.29 -6.85 -30.17
CA PRO A 608 49.20 -7.19 -29.23
C PRO A 608 48.58 -5.97 -28.53
N ILE A 609 49.17 -4.79 -28.69
CA ILE A 609 48.77 -3.54 -28.03
C ILE A 609 47.81 -2.71 -28.90
N THR A 610 47.62 -3.08 -30.18
CA THR A 610 46.66 -2.37 -31.05
C THR A 610 45.23 -2.70 -30.66
N GLY A 611 44.38 -1.67 -30.51
CA GLY A 611 42.96 -1.81 -30.22
C GLY A 611 42.52 -1.43 -28.79
N GLY A 612 43.45 -0.96 -27.95
CA GLY A 612 43.11 -0.40 -26.64
C GLY A 612 42.32 0.90 -26.76
N LEU A 613 41.31 1.09 -25.90
CA LEU A 613 40.53 2.34 -25.79
C LEU A 613 41.26 3.41 -24.96
N LEU A 614 41.99 2.94 -23.95
CA LEU A 614 42.77 3.74 -23.03
C LEU A 614 44.21 3.27 -23.03
N TYR A 615 45.15 4.21 -22.95
CA TYR A 615 46.56 3.88 -22.77
C TYR A 615 46.78 3.29 -21.37
N ASN A 616 47.33 2.07 -21.32
CA ASN A 616 47.62 1.38 -20.08
C ASN A 616 49.14 1.14 -19.97
N LEU A 617 49.75 1.83 -19.02
CA LEU A 617 51.19 1.76 -18.81
C LEU A 617 51.66 0.32 -18.48
N GLY A 618 50.86 -0.46 -17.76
CA GLY A 618 51.19 -1.84 -17.41
C GLY A 618 51.13 -2.82 -18.59
N GLN A 619 50.49 -2.44 -19.70
CA GLN A 619 50.39 -3.24 -20.91
C GLN A 619 51.33 -2.79 -22.02
N ASP A 620 51.99 -1.62 -21.88
CA ASP A 620 52.92 -1.07 -22.85
C ASP A 620 54.30 -1.75 -22.81
N THR A 621 54.37 -2.97 -23.37
CA THR A 621 55.60 -3.77 -23.45
C THR A 621 56.17 -3.87 -24.88
N CYS A 622 55.56 -3.22 -25.87
CA CYS A 622 56.00 -3.37 -27.26
C CYS A 622 57.24 -2.51 -27.58
N GLN A 623 58.07 -3.01 -28.47
CA GLN A 623 59.25 -2.31 -28.99
C GLN A 623 58.92 -1.53 -30.29
N CYS A 624 57.65 -1.17 -30.50
CA CYS A 624 57.25 -0.45 -31.72
C CYS A 624 57.87 0.96 -31.76
N PRO A 625 58.25 1.45 -32.96
CA PRO A 625 58.78 2.80 -33.12
C PRO A 625 57.85 3.83 -32.50
N ARG A 626 58.40 4.69 -31.65
CA ARG A 626 57.63 5.68 -30.90
C ARG A 626 58.39 6.98 -30.76
N GLN A 627 57.67 8.09 -30.74
CA GLN A 627 58.22 9.44 -30.58
C GLN A 627 57.29 10.25 -29.69
N VAL A 628 57.86 11.08 -28.81
CA VAL A 628 57.09 12.10 -28.09
C VAL A 628 57.24 13.41 -28.85
N ILE A 629 56.13 14.06 -29.16
CA ILE A 629 56.11 15.33 -29.87
C ILE A 629 55.29 16.39 -29.12
N PRO A 630 55.68 17.67 -29.19
CA PRO A 630 54.86 18.76 -28.64
C PRO A 630 53.59 18.98 -29.50
N LEU A 631 52.52 19.39 -28.83
CA LEU A 631 51.22 19.72 -29.43
C LEU A 631 51.29 20.87 -30.43
N SER A 632 52.29 21.76 -30.35
CA SER A 632 52.52 22.83 -31.32
C SER A 632 52.92 22.29 -32.70
N THR A 633 53.61 21.15 -32.76
CA THR A 633 54.15 20.59 -34.01
C THR A 633 53.16 19.65 -34.71
N ARG A 634 52.43 18.83 -33.93
CA ARG A 634 51.39 17.90 -34.43
C ARG A 634 51.82 16.92 -35.54
N LYS A 635 53.13 16.74 -35.69
CA LYS A 635 53.78 15.96 -36.75
C LYS A 635 54.92 15.13 -36.15
N ALA A 636 54.86 13.82 -36.32
CA ALA A 636 55.94 12.89 -35.98
C ALA A 636 56.48 12.25 -37.25
N VAL A 637 57.81 12.20 -37.40
CA VAL A 637 58.49 11.66 -38.58
C VAL A 637 59.40 10.52 -38.14
N PHE A 638 59.25 9.36 -38.77
CA PHE A 638 60.04 8.17 -38.43
C PHE A 638 61.05 7.83 -39.54
N PRO A 639 62.25 8.44 -39.51
CA PRO A 639 63.25 8.21 -40.54
C PRO A 639 63.77 6.77 -40.57
N GLY A 640 64.03 6.27 -41.78
CA GLY A 640 64.59 4.94 -42.00
C GLY A 640 63.60 3.77 -41.87
N LEU A 641 62.31 4.02 -41.62
CA LEU A 641 61.27 2.98 -41.69
C LEU A 641 60.72 2.86 -43.11
N GLY A 642 60.81 1.69 -43.74
CA GLY A 642 60.26 1.44 -45.08
C GLY A 642 59.47 0.13 -45.16
N GLY A 643 58.39 0.13 -45.98
CA GLY A 643 57.78 -1.10 -46.50
C GLY A 643 56.93 -1.96 -45.56
N GLY A 644 56.17 -1.37 -44.62
CA GLY A 644 55.29 -2.12 -43.71
C GLY A 644 53.89 -1.52 -43.56
N SER A 645 52.90 -2.35 -43.25
CA SER A 645 51.58 -1.88 -42.79
C SER A 645 51.69 -1.45 -41.32
N TRP A 646 51.57 -0.14 -41.10
CA TRP A 646 51.68 0.50 -39.79
C TRP A 646 50.33 1.08 -39.37
N THR A 647 49.98 0.89 -38.12
CA THR A 647 48.82 1.53 -37.50
C THR A 647 49.34 2.60 -36.53
N PRO A 648 49.11 3.89 -36.80
CA PRO A 648 49.48 4.94 -35.87
C PRO A 648 48.56 4.87 -34.65
N VAL A 649 49.15 5.01 -33.47
CA VAL A 649 48.46 5.17 -32.19
C VAL A 649 48.99 6.44 -31.55
N VAL A 650 48.09 7.35 -31.21
CA VAL A 650 48.45 8.62 -30.56
C VAL A 650 47.72 8.72 -29.23
N CYS A 651 48.42 9.14 -28.19
CA CYS A 651 47.82 9.47 -26.89
C CYS A 651 48.61 10.59 -26.21
N LYS A 652 48.02 11.23 -25.19
CA LYS A 652 48.73 12.24 -24.39
C LYS A 652 49.93 11.61 -23.68
N ALA A 653 51.09 12.25 -23.75
CA ALA A 653 52.30 11.79 -23.07
C ALA A 653 52.23 12.11 -21.57
N LYS A 654 52.95 11.33 -20.76
CA LYS A 654 53.21 11.68 -19.36
C LYS A 654 54.12 12.92 -19.32
N ASP A 655 53.94 13.79 -18.31
CA ASP A 655 54.71 15.04 -18.19
C ASP A 655 56.20 14.82 -18.42
N PHE A 656 56.74 15.50 -19.43
CA PHE A 656 58.11 15.35 -19.90
C PHE A 656 59.00 16.39 -19.22
N ASP A 657 59.84 15.95 -18.29
CA ASP A 657 60.81 16.81 -17.63
C ASP A 657 62.13 16.79 -18.44
N GLU A 658 62.33 17.79 -19.30
CA GLU A 658 63.48 17.87 -20.24
C GLU A 658 64.86 17.78 -19.55
N ARG A 659 64.94 18.00 -18.23
CA ARG A 659 66.20 17.96 -17.45
C ARG A 659 66.84 16.57 -17.34
N ASN A 660 66.12 15.49 -17.68
CA ASN A 660 66.61 14.11 -17.55
C ASN A 660 66.99 13.43 -18.89
N ALA A 661 67.07 14.19 -19.99
CA ALA A 661 67.28 13.65 -21.34
C ALA A 661 68.66 13.00 -21.60
N GLY A 662 69.59 13.05 -20.65
CA GLY A 662 71.01 12.68 -20.88
C GLY A 662 71.35 11.18 -20.87
N SER A 663 70.53 10.30 -20.31
CA SER A 663 70.90 8.88 -20.21
C SER A 663 69.72 7.95 -19.88
N GLY A 664 68.98 7.49 -20.89
CA GLY A 664 67.90 6.54 -20.65
C GLY A 664 67.32 5.93 -21.92
N GLY A 665 67.32 4.60 -22.00
CA GLY A 665 66.71 3.85 -23.11
C GLY A 665 65.17 3.99 -23.18
N PRO A 666 64.47 3.08 -23.90
CA PRO A 666 63.04 3.17 -24.25
C PRO A 666 62.05 3.27 -23.06
N SER A 667 62.51 3.26 -21.82
CA SER A 667 61.72 3.41 -20.59
C SER A 667 61.18 4.82 -20.31
N TYR A 668 61.57 5.84 -21.08
CA TYR A 668 61.17 7.25 -20.86
C TYR A 668 60.07 7.77 -21.80
N LEU A 669 59.72 7.04 -22.87
CA LEU A 669 58.70 7.46 -23.85
C LEU A 669 57.37 6.74 -23.58
N GLN A 670 56.60 7.28 -22.63
CA GLN A 670 55.36 6.70 -22.13
C GLN A 670 54.18 7.66 -22.24
N GLY A 671 52.99 7.10 -22.49
CA GLY A 671 51.72 7.81 -22.43
C GLY A 671 51.27 8.06 -20.99
N GLU A 672 50.37 9.02 -20.80
CA GLU A 672 49.66 9.20 -19.54
C GLU A 672 48.71 8.01 -19.33
N ASN A 673 48.82 7.33 -18.18
CA ASN A 673 47.97 6.19 -17.88
C ASN A 673 46.48 6.61 -17.83
N GLY A 674 45.63 5.94 -18.59
CA GLY A 674 44.21 6.29 -18.75
C GLY A 674 43.94 7.41 -19.75
N ALA A 675 44.92 7.81 -20.58
CA ALA A 675 44.68 8.69 -21.73
C ALA A 675 43.80 7.98 -22.79
N LEU A 676 42.86 8.72 -23.39
CA LEU A 676 42.12 8.23 -24.56
C LEU A 676 43.09 8.07 -25.74
N ILE A 677 43.02 6.92 -26.38
CA ILE A 677 43.83 6.61 -27.57
C ILE A 677 43.07 7.07 -28.82
N GLY A 678 43.77 7.74 -29.73
CA GLY A 678 43.37 7.87 -31.13
C GLY A 678 44.15 6.89 -32.01
N THR A 679 43.49 6.33 -33.01
CA THR A 679 44.06 5.40 -34.01
C THR A 679 43.77 5.87 -35.42
#